data_AF-A0A0S3PXG1-F1
#
_entry.id   AF-A0A0S3PXG1-F1
#
_cell.length_a   1.000
_cell.length_b   1.000
_cell.length_c   1.000
_cell.angle_alpha   90.00
_cell.angle_beta   90.00
_cell.angle_gamma   90.00
#
_symmetry.space_group_name_H-M   'P 1'
#
loop_
_entity.id
_entity.type
_entity.pdbx_description
1 polymer ?
#
loop_
_entity_poly.entity_id
_entity_poly.type
_entity_poly.pdbx_seq_one_letter_code
_entity_poly.pdbx_strand_id
1 'polypeptide(L)'
;MSSTIRLPIAYYQRIGAALFPILPGQKEPTGIVGSFAADCSKSASQWLAWDKANPGCNFGVVAGNSRLIFVDVDIGEVGRERAWQLCVEWFTSRGLPAPKPYCQSASGGWHFAFRVPDNLDVSTLRQVALVGKQPDTKKAVVDTRVYNGYVVAAGSQVDDKPYVLMNNEEPPVAPPALLEHVVRAPAARSAISKVGERDPADVGKVLSWLVEREQFTDYDSWLTVGMALKAEFGDDGFELWRVTFDDTVTDEIAQAKWDSFSYEVETHSVTLATFLQRAHALGWKGTVRKSTAAMFNGVTPGAMPMTGGQEALGQIGLPLLEKVARVPRQEHHPAVPDNCTSPMVSALNAAIPSMIADPIQNVEALALLKAAHETTYDAVCALSPTIDRSAVSRAVNHFYGLTRRSLMSFDDFQRDARGNVDNSNSDNIRILLAKRGIEIRFNAWKNCIEVRGDRWQAWTVLRDTVVAALRTVAASTGSNYNPPESLLWAALETIARENEIDPAVDKLAEMQAAWDKQSRLETWLTQTLGVPNDAYHTAVGRNLIGGMTRRIRQPGCKHDTMVVLTGFQGSGKSTLVAILALNEQWFTDSIKLGDESKDLILSLAGKSIVEISEMGRRGNSNANAVKAMLSKTADEGRPAYARSNETRPRRNIFIGTTNQERFLVDDTGNRRFLPVMVTQRINLDWLRANLDQLVGEAAHYEAQGETFALPESVWSMASERQEDAREVQSFEMYLDDIVARMEANSFVSAADLQTALRHATGQNITFSVQSFMSARGFKYTTRALPGRSGKSKLWVRGPMSEGQMYVASAVGGVSPVTAAPPSNVIHMQGRVPA
;
A
#
# COMPACT_ATOMS: atom_id res chain seq x y z
N MET A 1 11.37 -62.24 -6.67
CA MET A 1 11.96 -62.48 -5.34
C MET A 1 11.02 -61.86 -4.32
N SER A 2 10.53 -62.64 -3.37
CA SER A 2 9.56 -62.22 -2.35
C SER A 2 10.13 -61.07 -1.52
N SER A 3 9.69 -59.82 -1.75
CA SER A 3 10.00 -58.70 -0.86
C SER A 3 9.14 -58.83 0.38
N THR A 4 9.64 -59.57 1.37
CA THR A 4 9.04 -59.59 2.70
C THR A 4 9.13 -58.18 3.28
N ILE A 5 7.99 -57.55 3.54
CA ILE A 5 7.94 -56.24 4.19
C ILE A 5 8.82 -56.24 5.45
N ARG A 6 9.68 -55.22 5.59
CA ARG A 6 10.62 -55.12 6.72
C ARG A 6 9.96 -54.68 8.02
N LEU A 7 8.76 -54.13 7.93
CA LEU A 7 7.97 -53.63 9.04
C LEU A 7 7.50 -54.80 9.94
N PRO A 8 7.75 -54.76 11.26
CA PRO A 8 7.16 -55.68 12.24
C PRO A 8 5.63 -55.50 12.39
N ILE A 9 4.85 -55.89 11.38
CA ILE A 9 3.40 -55.66 11.30
C ILE A 9 2.68 -56.11 12.58
N ALA A 10 2.98 -57.32 13.08
CA ALA A 10 2.34 -57.88 14.26
C ALA A 10 2.54 -57.03 15.52
N TYR A 11 3.70 -56.35 15.66
CA TYR A 11 3.95 -55.44 16.78
C TYR A 11 3.08 -54.18 16.66
N TYR A 12 3.12 -53.51 15.50
CA TYR A 12 2.39 -52.26 15.30
C TYR A 12 0.86 -52.42 15.33
N GLN A 13 0.34 -53.55 14.83
CA GLN A 13 -1.08 -53.88 14.98
C GLN A 13 -1.46 -54.05 16.45
N ARG A 14 -0.65 -54.80 17.22
CA ARG A 14 -0.95 -55.08 18.64
C ARG A 14 -1.00 -53.81 19.48
N ILE A 15 -0.10 -52.85 19.22
CA ILE A 15 -0.07 -51.59 19.97
C ILE A 15 -1.02 -50.52 19.40
N GLY A 16 -1.82 -50.85 18.37
CA GLY A 16 -2.78 -49.93 17.76
C GLY A 16 -2.14 -48.73 17.06
N ALA A 17 -0.91 -48.88 16.55
CA ALA A 17 -0.16 -47.82 15.91
C ALA A 17 -0.81 -47.35 14.60
N ALA A 18 -0.87 -46.04 14.40
CA ALA A 18 -1.24 -45.42 13.14
C ALA A 18 0.02 -45.10 12.34
N LEU A 19 0.22 -45.81 11.23
CA LEU A 19 1.39 -45.68 10.36
C LEU A 19 1.09 -44.91 9.09
N PHE A 20 2.11 -44.28 8.52
CA PHE A 20 2.09 -43.67 7.19
C PHE A 20 3.40 -44.01 6.45
N PRO A 21 3.38 -44.10 5.10
CA PRO A 21 4.56 -44.44 4.31
C PRO A 21 5.46 -43.21 4.09
N ILE A 22 6.77 -43.46 4.06
CA ILE A 22 7.85 -42.50 3.80
C ILE A 22 8.68 -43.02 2.64
N LEU A 23 9.19 -42.13 1.78
CA LEU A 23 10.05 -42.52 0.66
C LEU A 23 11.24 -43.39 1.11
N PRO A 24 11.65 -44.41 0.32
CA PRO A 24 12.79 -45.26 0.65
C PRO A 24 14.05 -44.44 1.00
N GLY A 25 14.71 -44.79 2.10
CA GLY A 25 15.93 -44.13 2.57
C GLY A 25 15.72 -42.76 3.22
N GLN A 26 14.49 -42.23 3.28
CA GLN A 26 14.21 -40.91 3.86
C GLN A 26 13.57 -41.01 5.26
N LYS A 27 13.56 -39.87 5.97
CA LYS A 27 12.91 -39.68 7.29
C LYS A 27 11.72 -38.72 7.25
N GLU A 28 11.62 -37.91 6.21
CA GLU A 28 10.64 -36.83 6.09
C GLU A 28 9.35 -37.34 5.44
N PRO A 29 8.17 -36.90 5.91
CA PRO A 29 6.86 -37.40 5.51
C PRO A 29 6.38 -36.76 4.21
N THR A 30 7.25 -36.65 3.20
CA THR A 30 6.96 -35.96 1.94
C THR A 30 7.00 -36.92 0.78
N GLY A 31 6.06 -36.79 -0.17
CA GLY A 31 6.11 -37.43 -1.49
C GLY A 31 5.21 -38.65 -1.69
N ILE A 32 4.75 -39.33 -0.62
CA ILE A 32 3.75 -40.42 -0.74
C ILE A 32 2.38 -39.99 -0.19
N VAL A 33 2.36 -39.21 0.89
CA VAL A 33 1.15 -38.69 1.54
C VAL A 33 1.16 -37.16 1.57
N GLY A 34 -0.03 -36.55 1.61
CA GLY A 34 -0.19 -35.09 1.68
C GLY A 34 -0.07 -34.56 3.11
N SER A 35 -0.50 -35.35 4.10
CA SER A 35 -0.36 -35.05 5.53
C SER A 35 -0.18 -36.35 6.31
N PHE A 36 0.96 -36.51 7.02
CA PHE A 36 1.18 -37.72 7.81
C PHE A 36 0.14 -37.93 8.93
N ALA A 37 -0.45 -36.85 9.44
CA ALA A 37 -1.44 -36.93 10.53
C ALA A 37 -2.83 -37.31 10.02
N ALA A 38 -3.21 -36.84 8.82
CA ALA A 38 -4.50 -37.15 8.20
C ALA A 38 -4.46 -38.45 7.38
N ASP A 39 -3.36 -38.71 6.67
CA ASP A 39 -3.18 -39.82 5.74
C ASP A 39 -2.44 -41.01 6.39
N CYS A 40 -2.77 -41.33 7.64
CA CYS A 40 -2.25 -42.49 8.36
C CYS A 40 -3.31 -43.59 8.50
N SER A 41 -2.88 -44.82 8.73
CA SER A 41 -3.78 -45.97 8.89
C SER A 41 -3.34 -46.88 10.03
N LYS A 42 -4.31 -47.49 10.71
CA LYS A 42 -4.08 -48.60 11.67
C LYS A 42 -4.20 -49.99 11.03
N SER A 43 -4.47 -50.04 9.73
CA SER A 43 -4.76 -51.30 9.03
C SER A 43 -3.48 -51.89 8.41
N ALA A 44 -3.15 -53.13 8.78
CA ALA A 44 -2.05 -53.86 8.15
C ALA A 44 -2.25 -54.09 6.65
N SER A 45 -3.50 -54.24 6.19
CA SER A 45 -3.77 -54.35 4.74
C SER A 45 -3.37 -53.08 4.01
N GLN A 46 -3.60 -51.91 4.61
CA GLN A 46 -3.19 -50.63 4.05
C GLN A 46 -1.66 -50.47 4.06
N TRP A 47 -0.98 -50.90 5.13
CA TRP A 47 0.48 -50.85 5.19
C TRP A 47 1.13 -51.72 4.12
N LEU A 48 0.60 -52.94 3.93
CA LEU A 48 1.03 -53.85 2.87
C LEU A 48 0.74 -53.27 1.48
N ALA A 49 -0.40 -52.59 1.30
CA ALA A 49 -0.72 -51.91 0.05
C ALA A 49 0.26 -50.77 -0.25
N TRP A 50 0.64 -49.97 0.76
CA TRP A 50 1.63 -48.92 0.61
C TRP A 50 3.03 -49.46 0.29
N ASP A 51 3.48 -50.52 0.97
CA ASP A 51 4.76 -51.18 0.69
C ASP A 51 4.77 -51.82 -0.70
N LYS A 52 3.65 -52.41 -1.14
CA LYS A 52 3.52 -52.95 -2.50
C LYS A 52 3.57 -51.85 -3.57
N ALA A 53 2.91 -50.72 -3.31
CA ALA A 53 2.89 -49.57 -4.23
C ALA A 53 4.23 -48.82 -4.25
N ASN A 54 4.96 -48.85 -3.14
CA ASN A 54 6.25 -48.17 -2.96
C ASN A 54 7.27 -49.15 -2.36
N PRO A 55 7.80 -50.11 -3.15
CA PRO A 55 8.67 -51.14 -2.63
C PRO A 55 9.88 -50.58 -1.86
N GLY A 56 10.04 -51.00 -0.62
CA GLY A 56 11.15 -50.57 0.24
C GLY A 56 10.93 -49.22 0.93
N CYS A 57 9.70 -48.68 0.90
CA CYS A 57 9.35 -47.48 1.65
C CYS A 57 9.61 -47.66 3.16
N ASN A 58 9.92 -46.54 3.81
CA ASN A 58 9.97 -46.47 5.27
C ASN A 58 8.56 -46.22 5.82
N PHE A 59 8.38 -46.37 7.13
CA PHE A 59 7.13 -46.04 7.80
C PHE A 59 7.38 -45.08 8.97
N GLY A 60 6.47 -44.14 9.18
CA GLY A 60 6.41 -43.32 10.39
C GLY A 60 5.22 -43.70 11.26
N VAL A 61 5.33 -43.50 12.58
CA VAL A 61 4.27 -43.73 13.57
C VAL A 61 3.76 -42.40 14.09
N VAL A 62 2.48 -42.10 13.91
CA VAL A 62 1.86 -40.85 14.38
C VAL A 62 1.49 -40.97 15.86
N ALA A 63 2.01 -40.09 16.72
CA ALA A 63 1.84 -40.19 18.17
C ALA A 63 0.38 -40.08 18.61
N GLY A 64 -0.33 -39.02 18.19
CA GLY A 64 -1.72 -38.74 18.57
C GLY A 64 -2.68 -39.82 18.11
N ASN A 65 -2.67 -40.16 16.82
CA ASN A 65 -3.55 -41.18 16.25
C ASN A 65 -3.26 -42.57 16.84
N SER A 66 -2.02 -42.84 17.27
CA SER A 66 -1.66 -44.08 17.97
C SER A 66 -1.99 -44.07 19.47
N ARG A 67 -2.38 -42.91 20.04
CA ARG A 67 -2.47 -42.69 21.51
C ARG A 67 -1.17 -43.06 22.24
N LEU A 68 -0.02 -42.70 21.64
CA LEU A 68 1.31 -42.94 22.20
C LEU A 68 2.05 -41.62 22.45
N ILE A 69 2.92 -41.63 23.46
CA ILE A 69 3.96 -40.62 23.69
C ILE A 69 5.29 -41.28 23.35
N PHE A 70 6.06 -40.68 22.44
CA PHE A 70 7.43 -41.11 22.20
C PHE A 70 8.41 -40.21 22.94
N VAL A 71 9.44 -40.82 23.51
CA VAL A 71 10.64 -40.12 23.97
C VAL A 71 11.76 -40.47 23.00
N ASP A 72 12.30 -39.46 22.33
CA ASP A 72 13.29 -39.58 21.26
C ASP A 72 14.65 -39.10 21.79
N VAL A 73 15.57 -40.03 21.98
CA VAL A 73 16.91 -39.77 22.52
C VAL A 73 17.91 -39.72 21.37
N ASP A 74 18.39 -38.51 21.08
CA ASP A 74 19.39 -38.24 20.05
C ASP A 74 20.79 -38.26 20.65
N ILE A 75 21.69 -39.07 20.06
CA ILE A 75 23.08 -39.15 20.55
C ILE A 75 23.93 -37.92 20.16
N GLY A 76 23.56 -37.23 19.07
CA GLY A 76 24.10 -35.95 18.62
C GLY A 76 25.59 -35.71 18.88
N GLU A 77 25.91 -34.49 19.32
CA GLU A 77 27.25 -34.03 19.68
C GLU A 77 27.67 -34.48 21.10
N VAL A 78 26.73 -34.92 21.95
CA VAL A 78 27.00 -35.38 23.34
C VAL A 78 27.54 -36.80 23.42
N GLY A 79 27.35 -37.61 22.38
CA GLY A 79 27.74 -39.01 22.35
C GLY A 79 26.72 -39.95 23.03
N ARG A 80 26.82 -41.23 22.67
CA ARG A 80 25.84 -42.28 23.03
C ARG A 80 25.69 -42.48 24.53
N GLU A 81 26.80 -42.53 25.26
CA GLU A 81 26.80 -42.79 26.71
C GLU A 81 26.19 -41.62 27.48
N ARG A 82 26.54 -40.38 27.12
CA ARG A 82 25.98 -39.19 27.79
C ARG A 82 24.50 -39.00 27.48
N ALA A 83 24.07 -39.24 26.24
CA ALA A 83 22.65 -39.17 25.88
C ALA A 83 21.82 -40.19 26.67
N TRP A 84 22.34 -41.42 26.85
CA TRP A 84 21.70 -42.43 27.69
C TRP A 84 21.61 -42.00 29.16
N GLN A 85 22.73 -41.51 29.72
CA GLN A 85 22.77 -41.01 31.10
C GLN A 85 21.75 -39.89 31.33
N LEU A 86 21.70 -38.90 30.43
CA LEU A 86 20.74 -37.79 30.53
C LEU A 86 19.28 -38.25 30.51
N CYS A 87 18.96 -39.25 29.68
CA CYS A 87 17.63 -39.85 29.68
C CYS A 87 17.34 -40.57 31.00
N VAL A 88 18.25 -41.43 31.46
CA VAL A 88 18.09 -42.17 32.72
C VAL A 88 17.97 -41.22 33.91
N GLU A 89 18.83 -40.21 34.01
CA GLU A 89 18.81 -39.17 35.04
C GLU A 89 17.46 -38.45 35.09
N TRP A 90 16.85 -38.16 33.93
CA TRP A 90 15.53 -37.52 33.89
C TRP A 90 14.43 -38.36 34.54
N PHE A 91 14.42 -39.67 34.25
CA PHE A 91 13.45 -40.60 34.84
C PHE A 91 13.74 -40.87 36.33
N THR A 92 14.99 -41.19 36.68
CA THR A 92 15.37 -41.56 38.05
C THR A 92 15.26 -40.41 39.02
N SER A 93 15.58 -39.17 38.61
CA SER A 93 15.38 -37.96 39.43
C SER A 93 13.91 -37.68 39.77
N ARG A 94 12.97 -38.33 39.07
CA ARG A 94 11.52 -38.26 39.31
C ARG A 94 10.96 -39.53 39.96
N GLY A 95 11.84 -40.38 40.50
CA GLY A 95 11.45 -41.64 41.15
C GLY A 95 10.92 -42.70 40.18
N LEU A 96 11.16 -42.55 38.87
CA LEU A 96 10.75 -43.52 37.85
C LEU A 96 11.88 -44.50 37.54
N PRO A 97 11.56 -45.77 37.21
CA PRO A 97 12.56 -46.71 36.71
C PRO A 97 13.14 -46.22 35.36
N ALA A 98 14.37 -46.62 35.07
CA ALA A 98 14.98 -46.37 33.77
C ALA A 98 14.07 -46.96 32.67
N PRO A 99 13.72 -46.17 31.63
CA PRO A 99 12.80 -46.62 30.61
C PRO A 99 13.47 -47.67 29.71
N LYS A 100 12.66 -48.58 29.15
CA LYS A 100 13.14 -49.59 28.19
C LYS A 100 12.93 -49.10 26.75
N PRO A 101 13.96 -49.00 25.90
CA PRO A 101 13.77 -48.57 24.53
C PRO A 101 13.06 -49.66 23.73
N TYR A 102 12.11 -49.28 22.88
CA TYR A 102 11.47 -50.22 21.96
C TYR A 102 12.16 -50.24 20.60
N CYS A 103 12.79 -49.12 20.22
CA CYS A 103 13.48 -48.99 18.94
C CYS A 103 14.83 -48.31 19.09
N GLN A 104 15.84 -48.85 18.38
CA GLN A 104 17.10 -48.16 18.12
C GLN A 104 16.99 -47.42 16.80
N SER A 105 17.31 -46.13 16.79
CA SER A 105 17.27 -45.33 15.58
C SER A 105 18.50 -45.58 14.69
N ALA A 106 18.41 -45.25 13.40
CA ALA A 106 19.50 -45.43 12.44
C ALA A 106 20.80 -44.69 12.81
N SER A 107 20.71 -43.63 13.61
CA SER A 107 21.85 -42.86 14.11
C SER A 107 22.48 -43.46 15.37
N GLY A 108 21.85 -44.47 15.96
CA GLY A 108 22.23 -45.05 17.25
C GLY A 108 21.49 -44.46 18.44
N GLY A 109 20.58 -43.50 18.26
CA GLY A 109 19.66 -43.07 19.31
C GLY A 109 18.63 -44.13 19.71
N TRP A 110 17.72 -43.75 20.58
CA TRP A 110 16.65 -44.64 21.08
C TRP A 110 15.29 -43.96 21.07
N HIS A 111 14.27 -44.70 20.66
CA HIS A 111 12.88 -44.32 20.90
C HIS A 111 12.30 -45.17 22.04
N PHE A 112 11.63 -44.50 22.96
CA PHE A 112 10.80 -45.10 24.01
C PHE A 112 9.35 -44.77 23.70
N ALA A 113 8.43 -45.68 24.00
CA ALA A 113 7.00 -45.48 23.78
C ALA A 113 6.24 -45.66 25.09
N PHE A 114 5.22 -44.83 25.30
CA PHE A 114 4.30 -44.91 26.44
C PHE A 114 2.86 -44.73 25.96
N ARG A 115 1.92 -45.50 26.50
CA ARG A 115 0.49 -45.33 26.19
C ARG A 115 -0.09 -44.13 26.92
N VAL A 116 -0.86 -43.33 26.19
CA VAL A 116 -1.67 -42.26 26.78
C VAL A 116 -2.86 -42.91 27.50
N PRO A 117 -3.11 -42.61 28.79
CA PRO A 117 -4.27 -43.12 29.52
C PRO A 117 -5.58 -42.86 28.76
N ASP A 118 -6.53 -43.80 28.81
CA ASP A 118 -7.78 -43.68 28.04
C ASP A 118 -8.62 -42.46 28.41
N ASN A 119 -8.51 -42.01 29.68
CA ASN A 119 -9.19 -40.83 30.20
C ASN A 119 -8.50 -39.50 29.85
N LEU A 120 -7.34 -39.52 29.18
CA LEU A 120 -6.63 -38.31 28.79
C LEU A 120 -6.84 -38.02 27.30
N ASP A 121 -7.28 -36.80 27.00
CA ASP A 121 -7.38 -36.33 25.61
C ASP A 121 -5.99 -36.06 25.05
N VAL A 122 -5.63 -36.77 23.97
CA VAL A 122 -4.34 -36.65 23.29
C VAL A 122 -4.09 -35.25 22.74
N SER A 123 -5.14 -34.45 22.48
CA SER A 123 -5.02 -33.07 21.99
C SER A 123 -4.44 -32.11 23.06
N THR A 124 -4.51 -32.50 24.33
CA THR A 124 -3.99 -31.71 25.46
C THR A 124 -2.47 -31.85 25.63
N LEU A 125 -1.84 -32.77 24.91
CA LEU A 125 -0.40 -33.03 24.98
C LEU A 125 0.36 -32.03 24.10
N ARG A 126 1.46 -31.49 24.63
CA ARG A 126 2.39 -30.57 23.95
C ARG A 126 3.77 -31.20 23.79
N GLN A 127 4.38 -30.97 22.62
CA GLN A 127 5.73 -31.43 22.36
C GLN A 127 6.74 -30.57 23.13
N VAL A 128 7.41 -31.15 24.11
CA VAL A 128 8.41 -30.47 24.95
C VAL A 128 9.56 -31.42 25.22
N ALA A 129 10.80 -30.94 25.07
CA ALA A 129 11.97 -31.73 25.40
C ALA A 129 12.00 -32.10 26.89
N LEU A 130 12.37 -33.35 27.20
CA LEU A 130 12.65 -33.78 28.57
C LEU A 130 14.00 -33.23 29.01
N VAL A 131 14.98 -33.25 28.11
CA VAL A 131 16.32 -32.69 28.30
C VAL A 131 16.60 -31.74 27.15
N GLY A 132 16.65 -30.44 27.47
CA GLY A 132 16.92 -29.38 26.52
C GLY A 132 18.35 -29.41 25.94
N LYS A 133 18.71 -28.34 25.24
CA LYS A 133 20.06 -28.18 24.68
C LYS A 133 21.11 -28.21 25.79
N GLN A 134 22.20 -28.93 25.56
CA GLN A 134 23.42 -28.82 26.34
C GLN A 134 24.30 -27.72 25.73
N PRO A 135 25.30 -27.17 26.46
CA PRO A 135 26.13 -26.05 25.99
C PRO A 135 26.69 -26.23 24.57
N ASP A 136 27.02 -27.47 24.19
CA ASP A 136 27.62 -27.82 22.91
C ASP A 136 26.64 -28.49 21.93
N THR A 137 25.33 -28.47 22.18
CA THR A 137 24.35 -29.10 21.28
C THR A 137 23.47 -28.11 20.54
N LYS A 138 23.33 -28.35 19.23
CA LYS A 138 22.42 -27.55 18.38
C LYS A 138 20.94 -27.84 18.63
N LYS A 139 20.61 -29.06 19.07
CA LYS A 139 19.25 -29.57 19.33
C LYS A 139 19.10 -30.10 20.75
N ALA A 140 17.85 -30.31 21.19
CA ALA A 140 17.57 -31.01 22.44
C ALA A 140 18.10 -32.45 22.38
N VAL A 141 18.52 -32.98 23.52
CA VAL A 141 19.11 -34.34 23.59
C VAL A 141 18.03 -35.40 23.78
N VAL A 142 17.00 -35.09 24.55
CA VAL A 142 15.85 -35.97 24.79
C VAL A 142 14.58 -35.21 24.48
N ASP A 143 14.02 -35.44 23.29
CA ASP A 143 12.79 -34.81 22.83
C ASP A 143 11.57 -35.71 23.12
N THR A 144 10.37 -35.13 23.11
CA THR A 144 9.14 -35.92 23.08
C THR A 144 8.49 -35.81 21.71
N ARG A 145 7.68 -36.79 21.30
CA ARG A 145 6.77 -36.69 20.16
C ARG A 145 5.38 -37.07 20.65
N VAL A 146 4.46 -36.12 20.59
CA VAL A 146 3.07 -36.25 21.08
C VAL A 146 2.11 -35.60 20.10
N TYR A 147 0.83 -35.96 20.14
CA TYR A 147 -0.23 -35.41 19.28
C TYR A 147 0.16 -35.40 17.79
N ASN A 148 0.52 -34.25 17.22
CA ASN A 148 0.95 -34.10 15.82
C ASN A 148 2.45 -34.44 15.58
N GLY A 149 3.13 -35.05 16.54
CA GLY A 149 4.48 -35.59 16.38
C GLY A 149 4.48 -37.01 15.80
N TYR A 150 5.58 -37.39 15.16
CA TYR A 150 5.81 -38.76 14.70
C TYR A 150 7.25 -39.21 14.96
N VAL A 151 7.47 -40.53 14.92
CA VAL A 151 8.81 -41.15 14.89
C VAL A 151 8.91 -42.10 13.70
N VAL A 152 10.12 -42.32 13.18
CA VAL A 152 10.34 -43.36 12.17
C VAL A 152 10.22 -44.73 12.82
N ALA A 153 9.44 -45.62 12.21
CA ALA A 153 9.13 -46.96 12.72
C ALA A 153 10.33 -47.91 12.59
N ALA A 154 10.54 -48.74 13.62
CA ALA A 154 11.36 -49.95 13.52
C ALA A 154 10.94 -50.81 12.31
N GLY A 155 11.92 -51.31 11.56
CA GLY A 155 11.73 -51.92 10.24
C GLY A 155 12.05 -50.99 9.06
N SER A 156 12.14 -49.68 9.31
CA SER A 156 12.63 -48.69 8.33
C SER A 156 14.15 -48.67 8.24
N GLN A 157 14.71 -48.09 7.17
CA GLN A 157 16.15 -47.94 6.97
C GLN A 157 16.47 -46.57 6.38
N VAL A 158 17.49 -45.90 6.91
CA VAL A 158 17.96 -44.60 6.41
C VAL A 158 19.47 -44.65 6.27
N ASP A 159 19.99 -44.20 5.12
CA ASP A 159 21.43 -44.28 4.78
C ASP A 159 22.01 -45.68 5.04
N ASP A 160 21.28 -46.70 4.59
CA ASP A 160 21.56 -48.12 4.80
C ASP A 160 21.64 -48.59 6.28
N LYS A 161 21.26 -47.76 7.24
CA LYS A 161 21.23 -48.11 8.66
C LYS A 161 19.79 -48.41 9.13
N PRO A 162 19.54 -49.56 9.76
CA PRO A 162 18.19 -49.96 10.14
C PRO A 162 17.71 -49.25 11.41
N TYR A 163 16.42 -48.95 11.46
CA TYR A 163 15.69 -48.75 12.71
C TYR A 163 15.31 -50.14 13.25
N VAL A 164 15.91 -50.53 14.38
CA VAL A 164 15.82 -51.91 14.90
C VAL A 164 14.79 -51.98 16.03
N LEU A 165 13.89 -52.96 15.97
CA LEU A 165 12.99 -53.27 17.10
C LEU A 165 13.79 -53.95 18.20
N MET A 166 14.00 -53.26 19.31
CA MET A 166 14.78 -53.75 20.45
C MET A 166 13.93 -54.54 21.46
N ASN A 167 12.66 -54.16 21.59
CA ASN A 167 11.72 -54.77 22.52
C ASN A 167 10.36 -54.93 21.85
N ASN A 168 9.74 -56.09 22.04
CA ASN A 168 8.43 -56.43 21.50
C ASN A 168 7.32 -56.36 22.58
N GLU A 169 7.63 -55.95 23.80
CA GLU A 169 6.64 -55.71 24.86
C GLU A 169 5.66 -54.58 24.49
N GLU A 170 4.44 -54.64 25.05
CA GLU A 170 3.48 -53.55 24.92
C GLU A 170 3.97 -52.30 25.68
N PRO A 171 3.86 -51.09 25.11
CA PRO A 171 4.28 -49.87 25.79
C PRO A 171 3.55 -49.69 27.14
N PRO A 172 4.28 -49.40 28.23
CA PRO A 172 3.65 -49.12 29.52
C PRO A 172 2.81 -47.84 29.46
N VAL A 173 1.83 -47.71 30.34
CA VAL A 173 1.09 -46.44 30.49
C VAL A 173 2.05 -45.35 30.92
N ALA A 174 1.92 -44.15 30.33
CA ALA A 174 2.77 -43.02 30.63
C ALA A 174 2.69 -42.66 32.13
N PRO A 175 3.84 -42.58 32.84
CA PRO A 175 3.84 -42.28 34.26
C PRO A 175 3.37 -40.84 34.51
N PRO A 176 2.79 -40.53 35.69
CA PRO A 176 2.28 -39.19 36.02
C PRO A 176 3.30 -38.07 35.77
N ALA A 177 4.58 -38.27 36.15
CA ALA A 177 5.61 -37.25 35.95
C ALA A 177 5.95 -37.00 34.46
N LEU A 178 5.79 -38.00 33.58
CA LEU A 178 5.89 -37.79 32.13
C LEU A 178 4.67 -37.04 31.61
N LEU A 179 3.48 -37.44 32.05
CA LEU A 179 2.23 -36.78 31.69
C LEU A 179 2.22 -35.32 32.14
N GLU A 180 2.57 -35.00 33.38
CA GLU A 180 2.69 -33.62 33.88
C GLU A 180 3.64 -32.76 33.03
N HIS A 181 4.72 -33.35 32.50
CA HIS A 181 5.69 -32.64 31.67
C HIS A 181 5.14 -32.33 30.28
N VAL A 182 4.41 -33.27 29.68
CA VAL A 182 3.85 -33.15 28.32
C VAL A 182 2.41 -32.65 28.27
N VAL A 183 1.67 -32.63 29.38
CA VAL A 183 0.32 -32.09 29.46
C VAL A 183 0.43 -30.56 29.50
N ARG A 184 -0.43 -29.90 28.72
CA ARG A 184 -0.59 -28.46 28.80
C ARG A 184 -1.06 -28.10 30.21
N ALA A 185 -0.26 -27.33 30.96
CA ALA A 185 -0.74 -26.75 32.22
C ALA A 185 -2.12 -26.12 31.94
N PRO A 186 -3.15 -26.36 32.77
CA PRO A 186 -4.42 -25.69 32.59
C PRO A 186 -4.09 -24.21 32.52
N ALA A 187 -4.44 -23.58 31.40
CA ALA A 187 -4.38 -22.14 31.32
C ALA A 187 -5.12 -21.64 32.56
N ALA A 188 -4.48 -20.76 33.35
CA ALA A 188 -5.21 -19.97 34.32
C ALA A 188 -6.49 -19.52 33.61
N ARG A 189 -7.64 -19.94 34.16
CA ARG A 189 -8.96 -19.77 33.55
C ARG A 189 -8.98 -18.45 32.80
N SER A 190 -9.01 -18.50 31.48
CA SER A 190 -9.48 -17.33 30.74
C SER A 190 -10.92 -17.20 31.19
N ALA A 191 -11.23 -16.10 31.87
CA ALA A 191 -12.60 -15.70 32.06
C ALA A 191 -13.31 -15.81 30.69
N ILE A 192 -14.57 -16.23 30.74
CA ILE A 192 -15.58 -16.13 29.68
C ILE A 192 -15.17 -15.02 28.71
N SER A 193 -14.89 -15.34 27.44
CA SER A 193 -14.54 -14.32 26.45
C SER A 193 -15.69 -13.34 26.40
N LYS A 194 -15.43 -12.10 26.83
CA LYS A 194 -16.43 -11.03 26.74
C LYS A 194 -16.60 -10.68 25.27
N VAL A 195 -17.83 -10.38 24.88
CA VAL A 195 -18.18 -9.87 23.53
C VAL A 195 -17.24 -8.74 23.15
N GLY A 196 -16.69 -8.81 21.93
CA GLY A 196 -15.83 -7.80 21.35
C GLY A 196 -14.37 -7.87 21.83
N GLU A 197 -13.74 -9.05 21.92
CA GLU A 197 -12.31 -9.13 22.22
C GLU A 197 -11.40 -8.66 21.10
N ARG A 198 -11.87 -8.72 19.84
CA ARG A 198 -11.08 -8.50 18.63
C ARG A 198 -11.63 -7.36 17.78
N ASP A 199 -10.76 -6.64 17.09
CA ASP A 199 -11.14 -5.52 16.24
C ASP A 199 -11.97 -5.99 15.01
N PRO A 200 -13.22 -5.54 14.84
CA PRO A 200 -14.10 -5.99 13.75
C PRO A 200 -13.52 -5.78 12.34
N ALA A 201 -12.80 -4.67 12.12
CA ALA A 201 -12.23 -4.36 10.81
C ALA A 201 -11.08 -5.31 10.47
N ASP A 202 -10.26 -5.68 11.45
CA ASP A 202 -9.20 -6.67 11.24
C ASP A 202 -9.77 -8.08 11.04
N VAL A 203 -10.85 -8.43 11.74
CA VAL A 203 -11.57 -9.70 11.52
C VAL A 203 -12.17 -9.75 10.12
N GLY A 204 -12.80 -8.67 9.65
CA GLY A 204 -13.32 -8.57 8.28
C GLY A 204 -12.26 -8.79 7.20
N LYS A 205 -11.02 -8.30 7.41
CA LYS A 205 -9.89 -8.56 6.51
C LYS A 205 -9.51 -10.05 6.46
N VAL A 206 -9.51 -10.74 7.61
CA VAL A 206 -9.19 -12.18 7.64
C VAL A 206 -10.29 -12.98 6.96
N LEU A 207 -11.56 -12.65 7.21
CA LEU A 207 -12.69 -13.31 6.57
C LEU A 207 -12.65 -13.14 5.06
N SER A 208 -12.44 -11.92 4.56
CA SER A 208 -12.27 -11.65 3.13
C SER A 208 -11.12 -12.48 2.54
N TRP A 209 -9.99 -12.57 3.24
CA TRP A 209 -8.84 -13.35 2.81
C TRP A 209 -9.11 -14.88 2.79
N LEU A 210 -9.94 -15.37 3.70
CA LEU A 210 -10.39 -16.76 3.74
C LEU A 210 -11.42 -17.06 2.63
N VAL A 211 -12.31 -16.11 2.32
CA VAL A 211 -13.28 -16.19 1.21
C VAL A 211 -12.57 -16.31 -0.14
N GLU A 212 -11.54 -15.49 -0.38
CA GLU A 212 -10.67 -15.58 -1.58
C GLU A 212 -10.01 -16.95 -1.77
N ARG A 213 -10.01 -17.79 -0.72
CA ARG A 213 -9.42 -19.14 -0.69
C ARG A 213 -10.47 -20.22 -0.50
N GLU A 214 -11.72 -19.90 -0.82
CA GLU A 214 -12.84 -20.83 -0.87
C GLU A 214 -13.13 -21.54 0.47
N GLN A 215 -12.75 -20.92 1.60
CA GLN A 215 -12.82 -21.54 2.93
C GLN A 215 -14.22 -21.59 3.56
N PHE A 216 -15.23 -21.04 2.88
CA PHE A 216 -16.65 -21.01 3.32
C PHE A 216 -17.61 -21.49 2.23
N THR A 217 -17.12 -22.27 1.26
CA THR A 217 -17.92 -22.77 0.14
C THR A 217 -18.87 -23.91 0.52
N ASP A 218 -18.58 -24.63 1.60
CA ASP A 218 -19.46 -25.64 2.15
C ASP A 218 -20.36 -25.08 3.28
N TYR A 219 -21.58 -25.62 3.35
CA TYR A 219 -22.62 -25.16 4.27
C TYR A 219 -22.21 -25.25 5.76
N ASP A 220 -21.37 -26.22 6.14
CA ASP A 220 -20.95 -26.43 7.53
C ASP A 220 -19.88 -25.41 7.95
N SER A 221 -18.89 -25.15 7.10
CA SER A 221 -17.90 -24.08 7.31
C SER A 221 -18.55 -22.69 7.36
N TRP A 222 -19.59 -22.47 6.55
CA TRP A 222 -20.37 -21.23 6.54
C TRP A 222 -21.19 -21.02 7.83
N LEU A 223 -21.87 -22.06 8.33
CA LEU A 223 -22.60 -21.98 9.60
C LEU A 223 -21.65 -21.81 10.79
N THR A 224 -20.53 -22.55 10.81
CA THR A 224 -19.59 -22.52 11.95
C THR A 224 -18.86 -21.19 12.08
N VAL A 225 -18.58 -20.48 10.97
CA VAL A 225 -18.06 -19.11 11.04
C VAL A 225 -19.13 -18.13 11.51
N GLY A 226 -20.39 -18.32 11.12
CA GLY A 226 -21.52 -17.54 11.62
C GLY A 226 -21.71 -17.67 13.13
N MET A 227 -21.71 -18.90 13.65
CA MET A 227 -21.76 -19.18 15.10
C MET A 227 -20.59 -18.55 15.85
N ALA A 228 -19.37 -18.66 15.31
CA ALA A 228 -18.19 -18.07 15.90
C ALA A 228 -18.25 -16.53 15.95
N LEU A 229 -18.81 -15.89 14.93
CA LEU A 229 -18.99 -14.44 14.88
C LEU A 229 -20.12 -13.97 15.79
N LYS A 230 -21.24 -14.71 15.88
CA LYS A 230 -22.34 -14.43 16.82
C LYS A 230 -21.86 -14.48 18.27
N ALA A 231 -21.05 -15.50 18.60
CA ALA A 231 -20.45 -15.64 19.92
C ALA A 231 -19.43 -14.53 20.26
N GLU A 232 -18.65 -14.08 19.27
CA GLU A 232 -17.61 -13.05 19.49
C GLU A 232 -18.18 -11.63 19.48
N PHE A 233 -19.17 -11.32 18.64
CA PHE A 233 -19.61 -9.95 18.34
C PHE A 233 -21.09 -9.67 18.63
N GLY A 234 -21.85 -10.66 19.09
CA GLY A 234 -23.29 -10.48 19.25
C GLY A 234 -23.99 -10.26 17.90
N ASP A 235 -25.04 -9.45 17.87
CA ASP A 235 -25.78 -9.13 16.63
C ASP A 235 -24.95 -8.35 15.61
N ASP A 236 -23.99 -7.55 16.07
CA ASP A 236 -23.08 -6.77 15.21
C ASP A 236 -22.18 -7.66 14.33
N GLY A 237 -22.06 -8.94 14.67
CA GLY A 237 -21.34 -9.93 13.87
C GLY A 237 -22.00 -10.26 12.53
N PHE A 238 -23.27 -9.88 12.31
CA PHE A 238 -24.00 -10.23 11.08
C PHE A 238 -23.34 -9.63 9.85
N GLU A 239 -22.97 -8.35 9.91
CA GLU A 239 -22.29 -7.65 8.81
C GLU A 239 -20.91 -8.25 8.48
N LEU A 240 -20.22 -8.81 9.47
CA LEU A 240 -18.98 -9.56 9.23
C LEU A 240 -19.25 -10.91 8.56
N TRP A 241 -20.35 -11.57 8.95
CA TRP A 241 -20.74 -12.85 8.39
C TRP A 241 -21.19 -12.72 6.93
N ARG A 242 -21.81 -11.59 6.55
CA ARG A 242 -22.18 -11.25 5.16
C ARG A 242 -21.02 -11.33 4.17
N VAL A 243 -19.79 -11.09 4.61
CA VAL A 243 -18.60 -11.22 3.77
C VAL A 243 -18.37 -12.68 3.32
N THR A 244 -18.91 -13.65 4.05
CA THR A 244 -18.61 -15.08 3.87
C THR A 244 -19.55 -15.82 2.93
N PHE A 245 -20.59 -15.16 2.39
CA PHE A 245 -21.52 -15.74 1.45
C PHE A 245 -21.75 -14.84 0.23
N ASP A 246 -22.13 -15.45 -0.89
CA ASP A 246 -22.37 -14.79 -2.17
C ASP A 246 -23.88 -14.62 -2.45
N ASP A 247 -24.23 -14.17 -3.66
CA ASP A 247 -25.60 -13.90 -4.10
C ASP A 247 -26.53 -15.13 -4.08
N THR A 248 -26.03 -16.33 -3.75
CA THR A 248 -26.84 -17.55 -3.63
C THR A 248 -27.62 -17.64 -2.32
N VAL A 249 -27.29 -16.81 -1.32
CA VAL A 249 -28.01 -16.72 -0.03
C VAL A 249 -28.67 -15.36 0.10
N THR A 250 -30.01 -15.31 0.21
CA THR A 250 -30.73 -14.05 0.41
C THR A 250 -30.56 -13.54 1.84
N ASP A 251 -30.60 -12.21 2.02
CA ASP A 251 -30.52 -11.59 3.35
C ASP A 251 -31.59 -12.14 4.32
N GLU A 252 -32.76 -12.53 3.81
CA GLU A 252 -33.85 -13.15 4.60
C GLU A 252 -33.48 -14.54 5.13
N ILE A 253 -32.83 -15.38 4.31
CA ILE A 253 -32.37 -16.71 4.71
C ILE A 253 -31.19 -16.59 5.69
N ALA A 254 -30.26 -15.68 5.41
CA ALA A 254 -29.13 -15.40 6.28
C ALA A 254 -29.60 -14.89 7.65
N GLN A 255 -30.54 -13.95 7.70
CA GLN A 255 -31.09 -13.41 8.96
C GLN A 255 -31.79 -14.50 9.77
N ALA A 256 -32.65 -15.32 9.14
CA ALA A 256 -33.34 -16.41 9.83
C ALA A 256 -32.35 -17.45 10.43
N LYS A 257 -31.20 -17.66 9.78
CA LYS A 257 -30.13 -18.50 10.33
C LYS A 257 -29.33 -17.80 11.42
N TRP A 258 -29.03 -16.52 11.26
CA TRP A 258 -28.34 -15.72 12.26
C TRP A 258 -29.08 -15.67 13.59
N ASP A 259 -30.41 -15.53 13.53
CA ASP A 259 -31.29 -15.50 14.69
C ASP A 259 -31.34 -16.86 15.43
N SER A 260 -30.97 -17.95 14.74
CA SER A 260 -30.89 -19.29 15.33
C SER A 260 -29.57 -19.59 16.05
N PHE A 261 -28.55 -18.71 15.93
CA PHE A 261 -27.25 -18.89 16.57
C PHE A 261 -27.24 -18.37 18.01
N SER A 262 -26.55 -19.10 18.90
CA SER A 262 -26.39 -18.74 20.31
C SER A 262 -25.19 -17.81 20.54
N TYR A 263 -25.30 -16.96 21.55
CA TYR A 263 -24.19 -16.17 22.09
C TYR A 263 -23.29 -16.99 23.05
N GLU A 264 -23.75 -18.17 23.49
CA GLU A 264 -23.06 -18.99 24.47
C GLU A 264 -22.08 -19.98 23.81
N VAL A 265 -20.86 -20.05 24.35
CA VAL A 265 -19.79 -20.95 23.88
C VAL A 265 -19.75 -22.18 24.80
N GLU A 266 -20.15 -23.33 24.28
CA GLU A 266 -20.06 -24.62 24.97
C GLU A 266 -18.70 -25.29 24.72
N THR A 267 -18.42 -26.40 25.42
CA THR A 267 -17.13 -27.12 25.41
C THR A 267 -16.67 -27.58 24.01
N HIS A 268 -17.56 -27.60 23.01
CA HIS A 268 -17.29 -28.01 21.63
C HIS A 268 -17.61 -26.90 20.61
N SER A 269 -17.89 -25.67 21.05
CA SER A 269 -18.25 -24.57 20.16
C SER A 269 -17.04 -24.09 19.35
N VAL A 270 -17.24 -23.91 18.04
CA VAL A 270 -16.25 -23.31 17.15
C VAL A 270 -16.14 -21.81 17.46
N THR A 271 -14.93 -21.32 17.74
CA THR A 271 -14.68 -19.91 18.06
C THR A 271 -13.94 -19.22 16.94
N LEU A 272 -13.92 -17.89 16.95
CA LEU A 272 -13.16 -17.11 15.97
C LEU A 272 -11.66 -17.46 16.00
N ALA A 273 -11.13 -17.95 17.13
CA ALA A 273 -9.74 -18.42 17.24
C ALA A 273 -9.44 -19.58 16.28
N THR A 274 -10.41 -20.46 16.06
CA THR A 274 -10.31 -21.59 15.13
C THR A 274 -10.07 -21.11 13.70
N PHE A 275 -10.76 -20.04 13.29
CA PHE A 275 -10.62 -19.46 11.95
C PHE A 275 -9.33 -18.65 11.79
N LEU A 276 -8.88 -17.96 12.85
CA LEU A 276 -7.55 -17.32 12.83
C LEU A 276 -6.43 -18.34 12.70
N GLN A 277 -6.52 -19.46 13.42
CA GLN A 277 -5.56 -20.57 13.28
C GLN A 277 -5.60 -21.16 11.86
N ARG A 278 -6.80 -21.36 11.29
CA ARG A 278 -6.98 -21.80 9.90
C ARG A 278 -6.31 -20.82 8.92
N ALA A 279 -6.53 -19.51 9.09
CA ALA A 279 -5.90 -18.48 8.26
C ALA A 279 -4.37 -18.53 8.34
N HIS A 280 -3.81 -18.63 9.56
CA HIS A 280 -2.36 -18.75 9.74
C HIS A 280 -1.78 -20.03 9.12
N ALA A 281 -2.49 -21.16 9.23
CA ALA A 281 -2.09 -22.42 8.59
C ALA A 281 -2.05 -22.30 7.05
N LEU A 282 -2.95 -21.50 6.48
CA LEU A 282 -3.00 -21.21 5.04
C LEU A 282 -2.01 -20.10 4.61
N GLY A 283 -1.19 -19.60 5.53
CA GLY A 283 -0.13 -18.63 5.23
C GLY A 283 -0.50 -17.15 5.44
N TRP A 284 -1.63 -16.86 6.11
CA TRP A 284 -1.97 -15.50 6.51
C TRP A 284 -0.98 -14.99 7.58
N LYS A 285 -0.34 -13.85 7.30
CA LYS A 285 0.68 -13.22 8.19
C LYS A 285 0.19 -11.93 8.85
N GLY A 286 -1.10 -11.61 8.73
CA GLY A 286 -1.69 -10.47 9.41
C GLY A 286 -1.84 -10.73 10.92
N THR A 287 -2.18 -9.70 11.67
CA THR A 287 -2.47 -9.79 13.10
C THR A 287 -3.84 -9.18 13.36
N VAL A 288 -4.69 -9.86 14.14
CA VAL A 288 -5.95 -9.29 14.63
C VAL A 288 -5.69 -8.61 15.97
N ARG A 289 -5.91 -7.29 16.03
CA ARG A 289 -5.74 -6.52 17.26
C ARG A 289 -6.85 -6.85 18.25
N LYS A 290 -6.58 -6.67 19.54
CA LYS A 290 -7.65 -6.64 20.55
C LYS A 290 -8.53 -5.42 20.29
N SER A 291 -9.84 -5.57 20.46
CA SER A 291 -10.76 -4.44 20.31
C SER A 291 -10.55 -3.42 21.44
N THR A 292 -10.91 -2.17 21.17
CA THR A 292 -10.94 -1.09 22.17
C THR A 292 -11.81 -1.46 23.38
N ALA A 293 -12.94 -2.15 23.19
CA ALA A 293 -13.86 -2.55 24.26
C ALA A 293 -13.25 -3.57 25.24
N ALA A 294 -12.40 -4.47 24.75
CA ALA A 294 -11.69 -5.44 25.59
C ALA A 294 -10.50 -4.84 26.36
N MET A 295 -9.96 -3.72 25.90
CA MET A 295 -8.96 -2.94 26.65
C MET A 295 -9.58 -2.12 27.79
N PHE A 296 -10.91 -1.89 27.77
CA PHE A 296 -11.67 -1.22 28.82
C PHE A 296 -12.55 -2.18 29.65
N ASN A 297 -12.19 -3.47 29.71
CA ASN A 297 -12.84 -4.47 30.57
C ASN A 297 -14.28 -4.84 30.19
N GLY A 298 -14.63 -4.79 28.90
CA GLY A 298 -15.92 -5.29 28.38
C GLY A 298 -17.07 -4.32 28.56
N VAL A 299 -16.81 -3.06 28.25
CA VAL A 299 -17.81 -2.01 28.18
C VAL A 299 -18.39 -1.99 26.79
N THR A 300 -19.69 -2.27 26.66
CA THR A 300 -20.46 -2.09 25.44
C THR A 300 -20.27 -0.66 24.92
N PRO A 301 -20.06 -0.43 23.61
CA PRO A 301 -19.86 0.90 23.04
C PRO A 301 -21.00 1.90 23.30
N GLY A 302 -22.15 1.45 23.81
CA GLY A 302 -23.28 2.29 24.20
C GLY A 302 -23.35 2.74 25.66
N ALA A 303 -22.42 2.34 26.54
CA ALA A 303 -22.47 2.74 27.94
C ALA A 303 -21.08 2.73 28.59
N MET A 304 -20.30 3.82 28.43
CA MET A 304 -19.08 4.01 29.22
C MET A 304 -19.40 3.98 30.73
N PRO A 305 -18.90 3.03 31.55
CA PRO A 305 -18.83 3.22 32.98
C PRO A 305 -17.63 4.11 33.29
N MET A 306 -17.96 5.36 33.65
CA MET A 306 -17.39 6.16 34.73
C MET A 306 -15.88 5.98 35.03
N THR A 307 -15.03 6.78 34.38
CA THR A 307 -14.35 7.99 34.95
C THR A 307 -13.08 8.36 34.16
N GLY A 308 -12.18 7.42 33.85
CA GLY A 308 -10.90 7.77 33.20
C GLY A 308 -11.00 8.29 31.75
N GLY A 309 -11.77 7.61 30.90
CA GLY A 309 -11.79 7.90 29.46
C GLY A 309 -12.51 9.19 29.05
N GLN A 310 -13.63 9.51 29.71
CA GLN A 310 -14.36 10.78 29.46
C GLN A 310 -13.61 11.99 30.04
N GLU A 311 -12.88 11.83 31.13
CA GLU A 311 -12.01 12.90 31.67
C GLU A 311 -10.84 13.19 30.73
N ALA A 312 -10.13 12.17 30.27
CA ALA A 312 -9.05 12.28 29.30
C ALA A 312 -9.50 12.94 27.99
N LEU A 313 -10.62 12.46 27.42
CA LEU A 313 -11.21 13.05 26.23
C LEU A 313 -11.65 14.50 26.50
N GLY A 314 -12.16 14.78 27.70
CA GLY A 314 -12.50 16.13 28.16
C GLY A 314 -11.30 17.09 28.19
N GLN A 315 -10.17 16.65 28.76
CA GLN A 315 -8.93 17.45 28.82
C GLN A 315 -8.40 17.83 27.44
N ILE A 316 -8.55 16.94 26.46
CA ILE A 316 -8.13 17.16 25.07
C ILE A 316 -9.17 17.96 24.29
N GLY A 317 -10.46 17.67 24.48
CA GLY A 317 -11.56 18.18 23.68
C GLY A 317 -12.08 19.55 24.08
N LEU A 318 -12.09 19.90 25.38
CA LEU A 318 -12.60 21.21 25.84
C LEU A 318 -11.87 22.39 25.17
N PRO A 319 -10.53 22.45 25.14
CA PRO A 319 -9.81 23.57 24.54
C PRO A 319 -10.09 23.75 23.04
N LEU A 320 -10.46 22.67 22.34
CA LEU A 320 -10.84 22.72 20.92
C LEU A 320 -12.26 23.25 20.76
N LEU A 321 -13.20 22.77 21.57
CA LEU A 321 -14.60 23.24 21.57
C LEU A 321 -14.75 24.70 22.02
N GLU A 322 -13.83 25.21 22.84
CA GLU A 322 -13.78 26.61 23.25
C GLU A 322 -13.34 27.56 22.12
N LYS A 323 -12.54 27.08 21.17
CA LYS A 323 -12.08 27.85 20.00
C LYS A 323 -13.12 27.94 18.88
N VAL A 324 -14.16 27.11 18.93
CA VAL A 324 -15.24 27.14 17.95
C VAL A 324 -16.01 28.46 18.08
N ALA A 325 -16.07 29.23 16.99
CA ALA A 325 -16.83 30.47 16.91
C ALA A 325 -18.30 30.21 17.27
N ARG A 326 -18.95 31.06 18.07
CA ARG A 326 -20.32 30.83 18.55
C ARG A 326 -21.36 31.39 17.58
N VAL A 327 -22.28 30.54 17.14
CA VAL A 327 -23.45 30.91 16.36
C VAL A 327 -24.71 30.80 17.23
N PRO A 328 -25.69 31.72 17.13
CA PRO A 328 -26.93 31.64 17.88
C PRO A 328 -27.67 30.31 17.64
N ARG A 329 -28.20 29.74 18.72
CA ARG A 329 -28.94 28.48 18.66
C ARG A 329 -30.36 28.72 18.14
N GLN A 330 -30.83 27.85 17.25
CA GLN A 330 -32.20 27.84 16.74
C GLN A 330 -33.00 26.68 17.35
N GLU A 331 -34.33 26.78 17.34
CA GLU A 331 -35.24 25.82 17.99
C GLU A 331 -35.09 24.38 17.45
N HIS A 332 -34.78 24.24 16.16
CA HIS A 332 -34.61 22.93 15.52
C HIS A 332 -33.21 22.32 15.70
N HIS A 333 -32.26 23.00 16.36
CA HIS A 333 -30.92 22.46 16.56
C HIS A 333 -30.91 21.36 17.63
N PRO A 334 -30.34 20.18 17.36
CA PRO A 334 -30.28 19.07 18.31
C PRO A 334 -29.36 19.39 19.49
N ALA A 335 -29.65 18.83 20.66
CA ALA A 335 -28.84 18.98 21.87
C ALA A 335 -28.29 17.63 22.31
N VAL A 336 -27.11 17.65 22.92
CA VAL A 336 -26.66 16.56 23.78
C VAL A 336 -27.50 16.64 25.07
N PRO A 337 -28.19 15.55 25.47
CA PRO A 337 -28.99 15.52 26.68
C PRO A 337 -28.19 15.82 27.96
N ASP A 338 -28.81 16.47 28.94
CA ASP A 338 -28.18 16.84 30.22
C ASP A 338 -27.80 15.63 31.09
N ASN A 339 -28.37 14.46 30.82
CA ASN A 339 -28.01 13.20 31.48
C ASN A 339 -26.75 12.53 30.87
N CYS A 340 -26.14 13.13 29.85
CA CYS A 340 -24.87 12.66 29.31
C CYS A 340 -23.74 12.97 30.33
N THR A 341 -22.96 11.94 30.71
CA THR A 341 -21.94 12.03 31.76
C THR A 341 -20.64 12.72 31.31
N SER A 342 -20.55 13.20 30.07
CA SER A 342 -19.33 13.82 29.54
C SER A 342 -19.11 15.22 30.13
N PRO A 343 -17.87 15.58 30.56
CA PRO A 343 -17.56 16.93 31.01
C PRO A 343 -17.69 17.97 29.89
N MET A 344 -17.81 17.53 28.63
CA MET A 344 -17.87 18.39 27.46
C MET A 344 -19.29 18.81 27.06
N VAL A 345 -20.34 18.32 27.71
CA VAL A 345 -21.75 18.51 27.28
C VAL A 345 -22.10 19.98 27.03
N SER A 346 -21.73 20.87 27.95
CA SER A 346 -22.01 22.31 27.82
C SER A 346 -21.28 22.91 26.60
N ALA A 347 -19.98 22.60 26.44
CA ALA A 347 -19.16 23.11 25.34
C ALA A 347 -19.61 22.56 23.97
N LEU A 348 -20.02 21.28 23.92
CA LEU A 348 -20.59 20.64 22.74
C LEU A 348 -21.92 21.31 22.35
N ASN A 349 -22.84 21.47 23.30
CA ASN A 349 -24.13 22.12 23.05
C ASN A 349 -23.99 23.57 22.56
N ALA A 350 -22.97 24.29 23.03
CA ALA A 350 -22.65 25.62 22.56
C ALA A 350 -21.98 25.64 21.18
N ALA A 351 -21.38 24.54 20.73
CA ALA A 351 -20.65 24.45 19.44
C ALA A 351 -21.51 23.87 18.30
N ILE A 352 -22.55 23.09 18.61
CA ILE A 352 -23.46 22.48 17.62
C ILE A 352 -23.98 23.45 16.55
N PRO A 353 -24.45 24.67 16.87
CA PRO A 353 -24.91 25.60 15.84
C PRO A 353 -23.85 25.92 14.78
N SER A 354 -22.59 26.02 15.19
CA SER A 354 -21.46 26.32 14.31
C SER A 354 -21.02 25.12 13.49
N MET A 355 -21.11 23.91 14.07
CA MET A 355 -20.89 22.65 13.35
C MET A 355 -21.88 22.47 12.19
N ILE A 356 -23.14 22.87 12.39
CA ILE A 356 -24.18 22.83 11.35
C ILE A 356 -23.89 23.87 10.26
N ALA A 357 -23.55 25.10 10.67
CA ALA A 357 -23.35 26.24 9.76
C ALA A 357 -22.10 26.12 8.89
N ASP A 358 -20.99 25.59 9.44
CA ASP A 358 -19.73 25.39 8.71
C ASP A 358 -19.09 24.06 9.11
N PRO A 359 -19.56 22.94 8.55
CA PRO A 359 -19.05 21.62 8.91
C PRO A 359 -17.59 21.39 8.47
N ILE A 360 -17.11 22.12 7.47
CA ILE A 360 -15.74 21.97 6.93
C ILE A 360 -14.73 22.55 7.92
N GLN A 361 -15.02 23.71 8.52
CA GLN A 361 -14.13 24.31 9.52
C GLN A 361 -14.24 23.66 10.91
N ASN A 362 -15.30 22.89 11.17
CA ASN A 362 -15.61 22.33 12.48
C ASN A 362 -15.53 20.79 12.54
N VAL A 363 -14.71 20.17 11.69
CA VAL A 363 -14.55 18.69 11.62
C VAL A 363 -14.10 18.11 12.96
N GLU A 364 -13.20 18.76 13.68
CA GLU A 364 -12.74 18.30 15.00
C GLU A 364 -13.85 18.32 16.05
N ALA A 365 -14.68 19.37 16.03
CA ALA A 365 -15.81 19.51 16.93
C ALA A 365 -16.91 18.48 16.61
N LEU A 366 -17.17 18.21 15.33
CA LEU A 366 -18.04 17.13 14.86
C LEU A 366 -17.54 15.75 15.30
N ALA A 367 -16.24 15.52 15.26
CA ALA A 367 -15.63 14.28 15.73
C ALA A 367 -15.76 14.11 17.26
N LEU A 368 -15.55 15.17 18.04
CA LEU A 368 -15.79 15.16 19.49
C LEU A 368 -17.25 14.91 19.83
N LEU A 369 -18.19 15.49 19.07
CA LEU A 369 -19.62 15.23 19.23
C LEU A 369 -19.96 13.76 18.93
N LYS A 370 -19.43 13.21 17.83
CA LYS A 370 -19.62 11.79 17.49
C LYS A 370 -19.09 10.86 18.58
N ALA A 371 -17.90 11.16 19.10
CA ALA A 371 -17.27 10.37 20.16
C ALA A 371 -17.99 10.50 21.52
N ALA A 372 -18.59 11.65 21.81
CA ALA A 372 -19.28 11.91 23.08
C ALA A 372 -20.75 11.48 23.08
N HIS A 373 -21.46 11.66 21.96
CA HIS A 373 -22.88 11.36 21.85
C HIS A 373 -23.32 11.17 20.37
N GLU A 374 -23.16 9.94 19.88
CA GLU A 374 -23.40 9.58 18.47
C GLU A 374 -24.80 9.92 17.98
N THR A 375 -25.84 9.71 18.79
CA THR A 375 -27.23 10.03 18.40
C THR A 375 -27.44 11.53 18.11
N THR A 376 -26.77 12.41 18.84
CA THR A 376 -26.85 13.86 18.59
C THR A 376 -26.04 14.22 17.35
N TYR A 377 -24.90 13.56 17.13
CA TYR A 377 -24.13 13.70 15.90
C TYR A 377 -24.94 13.31 14.66
N ASP A 378 -25.66 12.19 14.70
CA ASP A 378 -26.50 11.76 13.57
C ASP A 378 -27.61 12.77 13.26
N ALA A 379 -28.21 13.35 14.30
CA ALA A 379 -29.17 14.44 14.15
C ALA A 379 -28.55 15.70 13.53
N VAL A 380 -27.30 16.04 13.87
CA VAL A 380 -26.54 17.12 13.22
C VAL A 380 -26.27 16.81 11.74
N CYS A 381 -25.89 15.57 11.43
CA CYS A 381 -25.70 15.12 10.04
C CYS A 381 -26.98 15.19 9.21
N ALA A 382 -28.14 14.96 9.80
CA ALA A 382 -29.42 15.09 9.10
C ALA A 382 -29.72 16.56 8.69
N LEU A 383 -29.23 17.53 9.46
CA LEU A 383 -29.42 18.97 9.19
C LEU A 383 -28.35 19.57 8.28
N SER A 384 -27.18 18.92 8.17
CA SER A 384 -26.06 19.39 7.35
C SER A 384 -25.50 18.26 6.47
N PRO A 385 -26.14 17.97 5.31
CA PRO A 385 -25.75 16.86 4.44
C PRO A 385 -24.36 17.02 3.79
N THR A 386 -23.74 18.21 3.90
CA THR A 386 -22.39 18.50 3.41
C THR A 386 -21.26 17.99 4.32
N ILE A 387 -21.59 17.36 5.46
CA ILE A 387 -20.59 16.78 6.36
C ILE A 387 -19.87 15.60 5.71
N ASP A 388 -18.54 15.71 5.55
CA ASP A 388 -17.69 14.61 5.13
C ASP A 388 -17.51 13.61 6.30
N ARG A 389 -18.34 12.56 6.29
CA ARG A 389 -18.31 11.48 7.29
C ARG A 389 -16.96 10.76 7.36
N SER A 390 -16.20 10.74 6.26
CA SER A 390 -14.87 10.12 6.21
C SER A 390 -13.82 10.98 6.90
N ALA A 391 -13.87 12.31 6.73
CA ALA A 391 -13.03 13.26 7.46
C ALA A 391 -13.34 13.23 8.96
N VAL A 392 -14.62 13.21 9.34
CA VAL A 392 -15.03 13.08 10.75
C VAL A 392 -14.54 11.76 11.35
N SER A 393 -14.69 10.63 10.64
CA SER A 393 -14.26 9.33 11.15
C SER A 393 -12.73 9.23 11.31
N ARG A 394 -11.95 9.88 10.43
CA ARG A 394 -10.49 10.03 10.59
C ARG A 394 -10.14 10.86 11.83
N ALA A 395 -10.82 11.99 12.04
CA ALA A 395 -10.63 12.84 13.21
C ALA A 395 -11.03 12.11 14.52
N VAL A 396 -12.11 11.31 14.51
CA VAL A 396 -12.50 10.45 15.64
C VAL A 396 -11.40 9.45 15.98
N ASN A 397 -10.84 8.76 14.99
CA ASN A 397 -9.72 7.84 15.21
C ASN A 397 -8.48 8.56 15.77
N HIS A 398 -8.21 9.79 15.32
CA HIS A 398 -7.15 10.62 15.87
C HIS A 398 -7.38 10.96 17.35
N PHE A 399 -8.61 11.34 17.75
CA PHE A 399 -8.97 11.58 19.14
C PHE A 399 -8.92 10.32 20.01
N TYR A 400 -9.35 9.18 19.50
CA TYR A 400 -9.19 7.91 20.21
C TYR A 400 -7.70 7.56 20.38
N GLY A 401 -6.86 7.84 19.38
CA GLY A 401 -5.41 7.75 19.50
C GLY A 401 -4.85 8.66 20.60
N LEU A 402 -5.25 9.93 20.63
CA LEU A 402 -4.86 10.90 21.67
C LEU A 402 -5.32 10.49 23.08
N THR A 403 -6.58 10.07 23.20
CA THR A 403 -7.18 9.64 24.47
C THR A 403 -6.49 8.39 24.98
N ARG A 404 -6.24 7.41 24.09
CA ARG A 404 -5.41 6.23 24.38
C ARG A 404 -4.01 6.62 24.83
N ARG A 405 -3.37 7.61 24.20
CA ARG A 405 -2.07 8.15 24.66
C ARG A 405 -2.15 8.72 26.07
N SER A 406 -3.20 9.47 26.41
CA SER A 406 -3.33 10.06 27.75
C SER A 406 -3.68 9.06 28.86
N LEU A 407 -4.31 7.92 28.50
CA LEU A 407 -4.69 6.86 29.43
C LEU A 407 -3.61 5.78 29.61
N MET A 408 -2.67 5.68 28.68
CA MET A 408 -1.52 4.78 28.81
C MET A 408 -0.53 5.38 29.82
N SER A 409 -0.29 4.67 30.92
CA SER A 409 0.87 4.95 31.77
C SER A 409 2.14 4.62 30.98
N PHE A 410 2.93 5.65 30.67
CA PHE A 410 4.26 5.49 30.08
C PHE A 410 5.35 5.28 31.15
N ASP A 411 4.92 4.99 32.39
CA ASP A 411 5.80 5.00 33.56
C ASP A 411 6.71 3.77 33.61
N ASP A 412 6.27 2.59 33.16
CA ASP A 412 7.12 1.41 33.04
C ASP A 412 6.75 0.50 31.85
N PHE A 413 7.73 -0.27 31.37
CA PHE A 413 7.53 -1.27 30.33
C PHE A 413 6.59 -2.38 30.79
N GLN A 414 5.73 -2.84 29.90
CA GLN A 414 4.89 -4.03 30.09
C GLN A 414 5.77 -5.28 30.16
N ARG A 415 5.43 -6.16 31.11
CA ARG A 415 6.21 -7.35 31.43
C ARG A 415 5.45 -8.62 31.07
N ASP A 416 6.19 -9.64 30.68
CA ASP A 416 5.65 -10.98 30.45
C ASP A 416 5.27 -11.65 31.78
N ALA A 417 4.66 -12.83 31.69
CA ALA A 417 4.27 -13.62 32.86
C ALA A 417 5.47 -14.05 33.75
N ARG A 418 6.71 -13.84 33.30
CA ARG A 418 7.96 -14.14 34.03
C ARG A 418 8.57 -12.88 34.65
N GLY A 419 7.93 -11.71 34.52
CA GLY A 419 8.39 -10.43 35.05
C GLY A 419 9.46 -9.74 34.20
N ASN A 420 9.84 -10.31 33.05
CA ASN A 420 10.77 -9.68 32.11
C ASN A 420 10.02 -8.69 31.23
N VAL A 421 10.70 -7.67 30.71
CA VAL A 421 10.07 -6.80 29.70
C VAL A 421 9.66 -7.63 28.49
N ASP A 422 8.40 -7.49 28.08
CA ASP A 422 7.85 -8.26 26.97
C ASP A 422 8.33 -7.70 25.64
N ASN A 423 9.29 -8.40 25.03
CA ASN A 423 9.87 -8.05 23.73
C ASN A 423 8.89 -8.23 22.55
N SER A 424 7.78 -8.95 22.75
CA SER A 424 6.75 -9.18 21.74
C SER A 424 5.59 -8.19 21.82
N ASN A 425 5.53 -7.38 22.87
CA ASN A 425 4.48 -6.38 23.05
C ASN A 425 4.79 -5.10 22.25
N SER A 426 3.89 -4.71 21.33
CA SER A 426 4.02 -3.51 20.52
C SER A 426 3.80 -2.22 21.30
N ASP A 427 3.06 -2.23 22.41
CA ASP A 427 2.86 -1.05 23.26
C ASP A 427 4.16 -0.62 23.95
N ASN A 428 5.08 -1.57 24.20
CA ASN A 428 6.42 -1.27 24.71
C ASN A 428 7.25 -0.38 23.77
N ILE A 429 6.92 -0.36 22.47
CA ILE A 429 7.56 0.53 21.50
C ILE A 429 7.10 1.98 21.72
N ARG A 430 5.80 2.20 22.03
CA ARG A 430 5.31 3.54 22.40
C ARG A 430 5.94 4.03 23.70
N ILE A 431 6.08 3.14 24.68
CA ILE A 431 6.72 3.44 25.97
C ILE A 431 8.19 3.80 25.75
N LEU A 432 8.91 3.07 24.90
CA LEU A 432 10.28 3.40 24.52
C LEU A 432 10.37 4.81 23.89
N LEU A 433 9.53 5.10 22.90
CA LEU A 433 9.52 6.40 22.24
C LEU A 433 9.22 7.53 23.24
N ALA A 434 8.20 7.36 24.08
CA ALA A 434 7.82 8.34 25.10
C ALA A 434 8.94 8.58 26.12
N LYS A 435 9.53 7.52 26.69
CA LYS A 435 10.63 7.62 27.68
C LYS A 435 11.88 8.29 27.13
N ARG A 436 12.09 8.23 25.81
CA ARG A 436 13.23 8.87 25.13
C ARG A 436 12.87 10.23 24.53
N GLY A 437 11.62 10.69 24.67
CA GLY A 437 11.15 11.92 24.06
C GLY A 437 11.25 11.89 22.53
N ILE A 438 11.06 10.72 21.93
CA ILE A 438 11.11 10.53 20.48
C ILE A 438 9.70 10.67 19.92
N GLU A 439 9.53 11.65 19.05
CA GLU A 439 8.34 11.85 18.25
C GLU A 439 8.47 11.09 16.93
N ILE A 440 7.35 10.58 16.44
CA ILE A 440 7.25 9.87 15.16
C ILE A 440 5.99 10.31 14.43
N ARG A 441 6.10 10.48 13.11
CA ARG A 441 4.99 10.88 12.25
C ARG A 441 5.09 10.27 10.88
N PHE A 442 3.96 10.16 10.20
CA PHE A 442 3.93 9.85 8.78
C PHE A 442 3.78 11.15 7.98
N ASN A 443 4.74 11.42 7.09
CA ASN A 443 4.73 12.58 6.21
C ASN A 443 4.06 12.18 4.89
N ALA A 444 2.79 12.54 4.71
CA ALA A 444 2.00 12.20 3.53
C ALA A 444 2.53 12.85 2.24
N TRP A 445 3.14 14.04 2.34
CA TRP A 445 3.73 14.74 1.19
C TRP A 445 4.94 13.99 0.62
N LYS A 446 5.87 13.58 1.49
CA LYS A 446 7.06 12.80 1.11
C LYS A 446 6.77 11.29 1.02
N ASN A 447 5.61 10.86 1.52
CA ASN A 447 5.20 9.47 1.67
C ASN A 447 6.25 8.64 2.42
N CYS A 448 6.68 9.13 3.59
CA CYS A 448 7.69 8.48 4.42
C CYS A 448 7.43 8.67 5.91
N ILE A 449 8.04 7.83 6.73
CA ILE A 449 8.01 7.97 8.19
C ILE A 449 9.18 8.87 8.60
N GLU A 450 8.94 9.79 9.53
CA GLU A 450 9.96 10.69 10.08
C GLU A 450 9.97 10.60 11.62
N VAL A 451 11.15 10.73 12.23
CA VAL A 451 11.34 10.80 13.68
C VAL A 451 12.08 12.06 14.09
N ARG A 452 11.86 12.51 15.32
CA ARG A 452 12.55 13.64 15.97
C ARG A 452 12.70 13.34 17.46
N GLY A 453 13.69 13.92 18.14
CA GLY A 453 13.94 13.73 19.56
C GLY A 453 15.11 12.78 19.85
N ASP A 454 15.49 12.64 21.12
CA ASP A 454 16.74 11.98 21.54
C ASP A 454 17.96 12.57 20.79
N ARG A 455 18.52 11.82 19.83
CA ARG A 455 19.66 12.23 18.99
C ARG A 455 19.27 12.92 17.69
N TRP A 456 17.99 12.93 17.31
CA TRP A 456 17.49 13.51 16.05
C TRP A 456 16.90 14.90 16.29
N GLN A 457 17.74 15.93 16.22
CA GLN A 457 17.34 17.33 16.48
C GLN A 457 16.31 17.88 15.49
N ALA A 458 16.27 17.32 14.27
CA ALA A 458 15.30 17.65 13.24
C ALA A 458 14.57 16.39 12.76
N TRP A 459 13.41 16.59 12.12
CA TRP A 459 12.66 15.51 11.49
C TRP A 459 13.53 14.76 10.48
N THR A 460 13.83 13.51 10.82
CA THR A 460 14.75 12.63 10.10
C THR A 460 13.97 11.46 9.54
N VAL A 461 14.13 11.16 8.25
CA VAL A 461 13.46 10.02 7.61
C VAL A 461 13.88 8.72 8.28
N LEU A 462 12.91 7.88 8.63
CA LEU A 462 13.11 6.56 9.21
C LEU A 462 13.74 5.63 8.17
N ARG A 463 15.05 5.45 8.26
CA ARG A 463 15.85 4.51 7.45
C ARG A 463 16.34 3.36 8.32
N ASP A 464 16.89 2.33 7.71
CA ASP A 464 17.50 1.19 8.42
C ASP A 464 18.50 1.63 9.50
N THR A 465 19.28 2.68 9.22
CA THR A 465 20.22 3.26 10.19
C THR A 465 19.54 3.87 11.42
N VAL A 466 18.38 4.49 11.24
CA VAL A 466 17.56 5.05 12.33
C VAL A 466 16.94 3.91 13.14
N VAL A 467 16.42 2.87 12.48
CA VAL A 467 15.86 1.70 13.15
C VAL A 467 16.91 0.93 13.94
N ALA A 468 18.11 0.73 13.38
CA ALA A 468 19.23 0.15 14.08
C ALA A 468 19.60 0.98 15.33
N ALA A 469 19.65 2.30 15.21
CA ALA A 469 19.89 3.19 16.35
C ALA A 469 18.78 3.10 17.41
N LEU A 470 17.50 3.04 17.01
CA LEU A 470 16.37 2.84 17.94
C LEU A 470 16.50 1.51 18.71
N ARG A 471 16.95 0.43 18.05
CA ARG A 471 17.23 -0.85 18.72
C ARG A 471 18.38 -0.75 19.72
N THR A 472 19.46 -0.03 19.39
CA THR A 472 20.55 0.25 20.35
C THR A 472 20.05 1.06 21.55
N VAL A 473 19.19 2.05 21.30
CA VAL A 473 18.57 2.88 22.35
C VAL A 473 17.66 2.03 23.25
N ALA A 474 16.90 1.10 22.68
CA ALA A 474 16.06 0.15 23.41
C ALA A 474 16.85 -0.82 24.29
N ALA A 475 17.98 -1.33 23.79
CA ALA A 475 18.84 -2.23 24.56
C ALA A 475 19.58 -1.52 25.71
N SER A 476 19.80 -0.21 25.59
CA SER A 476 20.58 0.59 26.54
C SER A 476 19.76 1.28 27.65
N THR A 477 18.42 1.14 27.67
CA THR A 477 17.55 1.77 28.70
C THR A 477 17.63 1.14 30.10
N GLY A 478 18.55 0.20 30.36
CA GLY A 478 18.58 -0.55 31.63
C GLY A 478 17.42 -1.54 31.82
N SER A 479 16.42 -1.51 30.92
CA SER A 479 15.24 -2.38 30.90
C SER A 479 15.41 -3.63 30.02
N ASN A 480 16.54 -3.77 29.30
CA ASN A 480 16.82 -4.88 28.38
C ASN A 480 15.73 -5.14 27.32
N TYR A 481 14.99 -4.10 26.91
CA TYR A 481 13.99 -4.22 25.86
C TYR A 481 14.67 -4.42 24.50
N ASN A 482 14.40 -5.55 23.86
CA ASN A 482 14.98 -5.92 22.57
C ASN A 482 13.90 -6.54 21.66
N PRO A 483 13.03 -5.71 21.05
CA PRO A 483 11.99 -6.20 20.19
C PRO A 483 12.55 -6.81 18.90
N PRO A 484 11.89 -7.83 18.32
CA PRO A 484 12.17 -8.29 16.98
C PRO A 484 12.06 -7.14 15.97
N GLU A 485 12.96 -7.12 14.99
CA GLU A 485 13.01 -6.05 13.99
C GLU A 485 11.71 -5.92 13.18
N SER A 486 11.07 -7.04 12.84
CA SER A 486 9.77 -7.06 12.15
C SER A 486 8.65 -6.42 12.98
N LEU A 487 8.63 -6.66 14.29
CA LEU A 487 7.68 -6.04 15.21
C LEU A 487 7.94 -4.54 15.33
N LEU A 488 9.22 -4.16 15.42
CA LEU A 488 9.62 -2.76 15.51
C LEU A 488 9.18 -1.98 14.28
N TRP A 489 9.46 -2.47 13.07
CA TRP A 489 9.00 -1.84 11.83
C TRP A 489 7.48 -1.72 11.77
N ALA A 490 6.75 -2.81 12.02
CA ALA A 490 5.29 -2.81 11.96
C ALA A 490 4.66 -1.82 12.96
N ALA A 491 5.21 -1.75 14.17
CA ALA A 491 4.72 -0.81 15.18
C ALA A 491 5.09 0.64 14.85
N LEU A 492 6.33 0.93 14.44
CA LEU A 492 6.73 2.28 14.03
C LEU A 492 5.89 2.77 12.85
N GLU A 493 5.61 1.92 11.86
CA GLU A 493 4.72 2.23 10.75
C GLU A 493 3.30 2.56 11.24
N THR A 494 2.75 1.73 12.13
CA THR A 494 1.41 1.95 12.70
C THR A 494 1.36 3.26 13.49
N ILE A 495 2.32 3.49 14.39
CA ILE A 495 2.37 4.70 15.21
C ILE A 495 2.56 5.94 14.32
N ALA A 496 3.40 5.85 13.28
CA ALA A 496 3.57 6.94 12.34
C ALA A 496 2.27 7.29 11.62
N ARG A 497 1.53 6.28 11.11
CA ARG A 497 0.25 6.46 10.41
C ARG A 497 -0.83 7.07 11.29
N GLU A 498 -0.81 6.80 12.59
CA GLU A 498 -1.69 7.46 13.57
C GLU A 498 -1.34 8.94 13.82
N ASN A 499 -0.13 9.35 13.42
CA ASN A 499 0.38 10.72 13.51
C ASN A 499 0.71 11.22 12.09
N GLU A 500 -0.23 11.08 11.17
CA GLU A 500 -0.07 11.55 9.79
C GLU A 500 -0.16 13.07 9.71
N ILE A 501 0.73 13.66 8.91
CA ILE A 501 0.73 15.09 8.57
C ILE A 501 0.92 15.27 7.06
N ASP A 502 0.47 16.40 6.52
CA ASP A 502 0.72 16.78 5.13
C ASP A 502 1.27 18.22 5.07
N PRO A 503 2.60 18.40 5.16
CA PRO A 503 3.21 19.72 5.22
C PRO A 503 2.86 20.65 4.05
N ALA A 504 2.54 20.09 2.88
CA ALA A 504 2.19 20.91 1.72
C ALA A 504 0.75 21.43 1.81
N VAL A 505 -0.18 20.60 2.30
CA VAL A 505 -1.56 21.04 2.58
C VAL A 505 -1.59 22.04 3.72
N ASP A 506 -0.83 21.79 4.79
CA ASP A 506 -0.71 22.72 5.92
C ASP A 506 -0.17 24.07 5.46
N LYS A 507 0.92 24.07 4.67
CA LYS A 507 1.51 25.31 4.13
C LYS A 507 0.53 26.05 3.21
N LEU A 508 -0.25 25.32 2.42
CA LEU A 508 -1.27 25.91 1.55
C LEU A 508 -2.40 26.57 2.35
N ALA A 509 -2.83 25.94 3.44
CA ALA A 509 -3.83 26.50 4.36
C ALA A 509 -3.32 27.77 5.06
N GLU A 510 -2.06 27.78 5.51
CA GLU A 510 -1.41 28.98 6.07
C GLU A 510 -1.43 30.14 5.07
N MET A 511 -1.01 29.91 3.82
CA MET A 511 -1.00 30.93 2.76
C MET A 511 -2.40 31.43 2.43
N GLN A 512 -3.40 30.54 2.36
CA GLN A 512 -4.79 30.91 2.12
C GLN A 512 -5.34 31.81 3.24
N ALA A 513 -5.04 31.47 4.50
CA ALA A 513 -5.47 32.26 5.66
C ALA A 513 -4.78 33.63 5.71
N ALA A 514 -3.51 33.70 5.28
CA ALA A 514 -2.71 34.92 5.23
C ALA A 514 -2.95 35.78 3.97
N TRP A 515 -3.80 35.36 3.03
CA TRP A 515 -4.06 36.11 1.81
C TRP A 515 -4.74 37.46 2.09
N ASP A 516 -4.12 38.53 1.63
CA ASP A 516 -4.49 39.93 1.86
C ASP A 516 -5.66 40.44 1.00
N LYS A 517 -6.28 39.56 0.22
CA LYS A 517 -7.41 39.85 -0.68
C LYS A 517 -7.08 40.74 -1.88
N GLN A 518 -5.82 41.03 -2.15
CA GLN A 518 -5.43 41.72 -3.39
C GLN A 518 -5.23 40.70 -4.51
N SER A 519 -5.79 41.00 -5.69
CA SER A 519 -5.63 40.14 -6.85
C SER A 519 -4.26 40.32 -7.50
N ARG A 520 -3.53 39.22 -7.59
CA ARG A 520 -2.19 39.13 -8.19
C ARG A 520 -2.13 38.04 -9.25
N LEU A 521 -2.96 36.99 -9.14
CA LEU A 521 -3.01 35.89 -10.10
C LEU A 521 -3.24 36.35 -11.55
N GLU A 522 -3.92 37.47 -11.74
CA GLU A 522 -4.22 37.98 -13.09
C GLU A 522 -3.02 38.58 -13.81
N THR A 523 -2.05 39.12 -13.05
CA THR A 523 -0.99 39.98 -13.61
C THR A 523 0.43 39.50 -13.27
N TRP A 524 0.58 38.45 -12.47
CA TRP A 524 1.89 38.04 -11.95
C TRP A 524 2.89 37.70 -13.07
N LEU A 525 2.46 37.05 -14.16
CA LEU A 525 3.34 36.78 -15.29
C LEU A 525 3.85 38.08 -15.93
N THR A 526 3.00 39.10 -16.09
CA THR A 526 3.42 40.42 -16.58
C THR A 526 4.43 41.06 -15.62
N GLN A 527 4.15 41.05 -14.32
CA GLN A 527 5.02 41.66 -13.30
C GLN A 527 6.38 40.95 -13.19
N THR A 528 6.43 39.64 -13.44
CA THR A 528 7.64 38.82 -13.26
C THR A 528 8.43 38.62 -14.55
N LEU A 529 7.77 38.35 -15.68
CA LEU A 529 8.41 38.00 -16.96
C LEU A 529 8.39 39.14 -17.98
N GLY A 530 7.61 40.21 -17.77
CA GLY A 530 7.47 41.31 -18.73
C GLY A 530 6.62 40.99 -19.96
N VAL A 531 5.78 39.96 -19.86
CA VAL A 531 4.85 39.57 -20.93
C VAL A 531 3.63 40.51 -20.99
N PRO A 532 2.96 40.63 -22.14
CA PRO A 532 1.73 41.42 -22.26
C PRO A 532 0.69 41.02 -21.21
N ASN A 533 -0.02 42.02 -20.66
CA ASN A 533 -1.19 41.79 -19.81
C ASN A 533 -2.41 41.52 -20.69
N ASP A 534 -2.46 40.34 -21.30
CA ASP A 534 -3.53 39.88 -22.17
C ASP A 534 -4.24 38.64 -21.61
N ALA A 535 -5.40 38.31 -22.19
CA ALA A 535 -6.23 37.18 -21.73
C ALA A 535 -5.47 35.84 -21.75
N TYR A 536 -4.49 35.67 -22.63
CA TYR A 536 -3.68 34.45 -22.70
C TYR A 536 -2.75 34.35 -21.49
N HIS A 537 -1.93 35.37 -21.23
CA HIS A 537 -0.99 35.35 -20.12
C HIS A 537 -1.71 35.33 -18.77
N THR A 538 -2.82 36.04 -18.61
CA THR A 538 -3.68 35.91 -17.41
C THR A 538 -4.16 34.48 -17.20
N ALA A 539 -4.72 33.83 -18.24
CA ALA A 539 -5.21 32.46 -18.13
C ALA A 539 -4.09 31.45 -17.85
N VAL A 540 -2.92 31.60 -18.48
CA VAL A 540 -1.76 30.73 -18.26
C VAL A 540 -1.20 30.91 -16.84
N GLY A 541 -1.12 32.15 -16.36
CA GLY A 541 -0.67 32.46 -15.00
C GLY A 541 -1.58 31.84 -13.94
N ARG A 542 -2.90 31.94 -14.13
CA ARG A 542 -3.91 31.28 -13.28
C ARG A 542 -3.81 29.76 -13.35
N ASN A 543 -3.70 29.19 -14.56
CA ASN A 543 -3.59 27.75 -14.77
C ASN A 543 -2.40 27.14 -14.03
N LEU A 544 -1.24 27.83 -14.03
CA LEU A 544 -0.03 27.34 -13.40
C LEU A 544 -0.15 27.29 -11.87
N ILE A 545 -0.41 28.43 -11.21
CA ILE A 545 -0.48 28.50 -9.74
C ILE A 545 -1.68 27.71 -9.21
N GLY A 546 -2.83 27.82 -9.88
CA GLY A 546 -4.04 27.08 -9.55
C GLY A 546 -3.89 25.57 -9.76
N GLY A 547 -3.22 25.14 -10.84
CA GLY A 547 -2.91 23.74 -11.10
C GLY A 547 -2.02 23.12 -10.01
N MET A 548 -0.98 23.83 -9.58
CA MET A 548 -0.13 23.43 -8.46
C MET A 548 -0.93 23.33 -7.15
N THR A 549 -1.72 24.36 -6.84
CA THR A 549 -2.60 24.43 -5.67
C THR A 549 -3.56 23.25 -5.61
N ARG A 550 -4.24 22.96 -6.73
CA ARG A 550 -5.15 21.83 -6.87
C ARG A 550 -4.44 20.50 -6.69
N ARG A 551 -3.24 20.32 -7.26
CA ARG A 551 -2.46 19.07 -7.11
C ARG A 551 -1.99 18.82 -5.68
N ILE A 552 -1.70 19.88 -4.91
CA ILE A 552 -1.35 19.79 -3.50
C ILE A 552 -2.56 19.34 -2.67
N ARG A 553 -3.72 19.99 -2.84
CA ARG A 553 -4.93 19.75 -2.03
C ARG A 553 -5.77 18.56 -2.48
N GLN A 554 -5.79 18.27 -3.78
CA GLN A 554 -6.52 17.18 -4.42
C GLN A 554 -5.56 16.27 -5.19
N PRO A 555 -4.77 15.42 -4.49
CA PRO A 555 -3.83 14.51 -5.13
C PRO A 555 -4.49 13.68 -6.23
N GLY A 556 -3.89 13.68 -7.41
CA GLY A 556 -4.40 12.97 -8.58
C GLY A 556 -5.41 13.73 -9.43
N CYS A 557 -5.81 14.96 -9.07
CA CYS A 557 -6.66 15.78 -9.94
C CYS A 557 -6.04 15.98 -11.32
N LYS A 558 -6.85 16.01 -12.38
CA LYS A 558 -6.31 16.16 -13.74
C LYS A 558 -5.67 17.55 -13.93
N HIS A 559 -4.44 17.55 -14.43
CA HIS A 559 -3.71 18.72 -14.89
C HIS A 559 -2.77 18.26 -16.01
N ASP A 560 -3.23 18.39 -17.26
CA ASP A 560 -2.57 17.87 -18.47
C ASP A 560 -1.98 18.97 -19.37
N THR A 561 -1.90 20.19 -18.84
CA THR A 561 -1.19 21.33 -19.42
C THR A 561 0.17 21.54 -18.75
N MET A 562 1.09 22.17 -19.48
CA MET A 562 2.43 22.51 -19.02
C MET A 562 2.82 23.86 -19.59
N VAL A 563 3.20 24.78 -18.71
CA VAL A 563 3.81 26.05 -19.11
C VAL A 563 5.24 25.81 -19.57
N VAL A 564 5.62 26.48 -20.65
CA VAL A 564 6.95 26.38 -21.23
C VAL A 564 7.55 27.77 -21.32
N LEU A 565 8.59 28.02 -20.53
CA LEU A 565 9.30 29.28 -20.53
C LEU A 565 10.37 29.26 -21.62
N THR A 566 10.22 30.13 -22.62
CA THR A 566 11.20 30.34 -23.70
C THR A 566 11.91 31.68 -23.55
N GLY A 567 12.97 31.91 -24.33
CA GLY A 567 13.73 33.17 -24.34
C GLY A 567 15.21 32.96 -24.01
N PHE A 568 15.97 34.05 -23.98
CA PHE A 568 17.44 34.02 -23.91
C PHE A 568 17.99 33.31 -22.65
N GLN A 569 19.20 32.76 -22.78
CA GLN A 569 19.91 32.08 -21.70
C GLN A 569 20.26 33.07 -20.58
N GLY A 570 20.21 32.62 -19.32
CA GLY A 570 20.54 33.47 -18.17
C GLY A 570 19.42 34.44 -17.76
N SER A 571 18.21 34.34 -18.33
CA SER A 571 17.06 35.17 -17.94
C SER A 571 16.49 34.85 -16.54
N GLY A 572 16.87 33.72 -15.94
CA GLY A 572 16.44 33.28 -14.60
C GLY A 572 15.32 32.22 -14.59
N LYS A 573 15.01 31.59 -15.74
CA LYS A 573 13.89 30.63 -15.89
C LYS A 573 13.91 29.52 -14.83
N SER A 574 14.98 28.73 -14.76
CA SER A 574 15.10 27.63 -13.78
C SER A 574 15.03 28.11 -12.33
N THR A 575 15.59 29.31 -12.04
CA THR A 575 15.47 29.92 -10.70
C THR A 575 14.04 30.30 -10.37
N LEU A 576 13.27 30.84 -11.32
CA LEU A 576 11.84 31.09 -11.14
C LEU A 576 11.07 29.80 -10.87
N VAL A 577 11.35 28.72 -11.61
CA VAL A 577 10.70 27.42 -11.43
C VAL A 577 11.01 26.84 -10.04
N ALA A 578 12.25 26.95 -9.57
CA ALA A 578 12.63 26.53 -8.22
C ALA A 578 11.94 27.36 -7.11
N ILE A 579 11.80 28.68 -7.30
CA ILE A 579 11.07 29.54 -6.35
C ILE A 579 9.59 29.17 -6.28
N LEU A 580 8.94 28.95 -7.44
CA LEU A 580 7.53 28.57 -7.52
C LEU A 580 7.21 27.29 -6.74
N ALA A 581 8.19 26.41 -6.54
CA ALA A 581 8.00 25.15 -5.82
C ALA A 581 7.67 25.31 -4.33
N LEU A 582 7.70 26.55 -3.80
CA LEU A 582 7.45 26.95 -2.39
C LEU A 582 8.53 26.51 -1.40
N ASN A 583 9.21 25.40 -1.70
CA ASN A 583 10.32 24.87 -0.96
C ASN A 583 11.32 24.26 -1.94
N GLU A 584 12.61 24.54 -1.78
CA GLU A 584 13.67 23.98 -2.61
C GLU A 584 13.65 22.44 -2.64
N GLN A 585 13.25 21.79 -1.54
CA GLN A 585 13.11 20.34 -1.49
C GLN A 585 11.95 19.80 -2.33
N TRP A 586 10.97 20.65 -2.69
CA TRP A 586 9.81 20.28 -3.51
C TRP A 586 10.03 20.53 -5.01
N PHE A 587 11.22 21.01 -5.38
CA PHE A 587 11.66 21.19 -6.75
C PHE A 587 12.54 20.00 -7.21
N THR A 588 12.50 19.68 -8.50
CA THR A 588 13.46 18.79 -9.17
C THR A 588 13.54 19.13 -10.66
N ASP A 589 14.74 19.07 -11.23
CA ASP A 589 15.06 19.24 -12.66
C ASP A 589 15.70 17.98 -13.26
N SER A 590 15.88 16.95 -12.43
CA SER A 590 16.76 15.82 -12.72
C SER A 590 16.01 14.59 -13.22
N ILE A 591 14.78 14.75 -13.72
CA ILE A 591 13.98 13.63 -14.23
C ILE A 591 14.46 13.23 -15.62
N LYS A 592 14.73 11.93 -15.80
CA LYS A 592 15.04 11.39 -17.13
C LYS A 592 13.76 10.87 -17.77
N LEU A 593 13.44 11.43 -18.93
CA LEU A 593 12.34 10.95 -19.76
C LEU A 593 12.62 9.50 -20.18
N GLY A 594 11.78 8.56 -19.75
CA GLY A 594 11.93 7.13 -20.04
C GLY A 594 12.51 6.28 -18.90
N ASP A 595 12.70 6.83 -17.70
CA ASP A 595 13.07 6.04 -16.52
C ASP A 595 12.08 4.89 -16.25
N GLU A 596 12.58 3.80 -15.66
CA GLU A 596 11.74 2.72 -15.15
C GLU A 596 10.73 3.28 -14.14
N SER A 597 9.50 2.77 -14.14
CA SER A 597 8.40 3.32 -13.34
C SER A 597 8.74 3.49 -11.85
N LYS A 598 9.61 2.64 -11.30
CA LYS A 598 10.06 2.71 -9.90
C LYS A 598 10.90 3.95 -9.59
N ASP A 599 11.82 4.32 -10.48
CA ASP A 599 12.77 5.42 -10.25
C ASP A 599 12.07 6.76 -10.45
N LEU A 600 11.14 6.80 -11.42
CA LEU A 600 10.26 7.94 -11.63
C LEU A 600 9.40 8.23 -10.38
N ILE A 601 8.75 7.21 -9.79
CA ILE A 601 7.94 7.37 -8.57
C ILE A 601 8.75 7.94 -7.41
N LEU A 602 9.99 7.46 -7.23
CA LEU A 602 10.88 7.94 -6.17
C LEU A 602 11.32 9.38 -6.43
N SER A 603 11.63 9.73 -7.68
CA SER A 603 12.06 11.08 -8.06
C SER A 603 10.95 12.14 -7.92
N LEU A 604 9.68 11.73 -8.08
CA LEU A 604 8.51 12.59 -8.00
C LEU A 604 7.94 12.75 -6.59
N ALA A 605 8.32 11.88 -5.65
CA ALA A 605 7.81 11.91 -4.28
C ALA A 605 8.20 13.21 -3.56
N GLY A 606 7.24 13.87 -2.93
CA GLY A 606 7.44 15.14 -2.23
C GLY A 606 7.82 16.32 -3.14
N LYS A 607 7.54 16.25 -4.44
CA LYS A 607 7.77 17.33 -5.41
C LYS A 607 6.45 18.00 -5.80
N SER A 608 6.42 19.33 -5.79
CA SER A 608 5.30 20.16 -6.27
C SER A 608 5.52 20.60 -7.72
N ILE A 609 6.78 20.87 -8.08
CA ILE A 609 7.17 21.31 -9.41
C ILE A 609 8.34 20.47 -9.92
N VAL A 610 8.17 20.02 -11.17
CA VAL A 610 9.19 19.32 -11.94
C VAL A 610 9.57 20.17 -13.14
N GLU A 611 10.84 20.55 -13.24
CA GLU A 611 11.39 21.19 -14.44
C GLU A 611 11.74 20.16 -15.50
N ILE A 612 11.31 20.40 -16.74
CA ILE A 612 11.78 19.70 -17.94
C ILE A 612 12.71 20.63 -18.71
N SER A 613 13.99 20.55 -18.39
CA SER A 613 15.06 21.37 -18.98
C SER A 613 15.35 20.95 -20.42
N GLU A 614 15.71 21.94 -21.25
CA GLU A 614 16.04 21.76 -22.68
C GLU A 614 14.94 21.11 -23.52
N MET A 615 13.70 21.55 -23.27
CA MET A 615 12.55 21.12 -24.06
C MET A 615 12.75 21.47 -25.55
N GLY A 616 12.85 20.45 -26.42
CA GLY A 616 13.09 20.60 -27.87
C GLY A 616 14.39 19.95 -28.37
N ARG A 617 15.43 19.83 -27.55
CA ARG A 617 16.78 19.41 -28.03
C ARG A 617 16.94 17.91 -28.34
N ARG A 618 15.93 17.07 -28.03
CA ARG A 618 16.04 15.60 -28.03
C ARG A 618 15.04 14.86 -28.95
N GLY A 619 14.41 15.54 -29.90
CA GLY A 619 13.56 14.92 -30.94
C GLY A 619 12.15 14.46 -30.49
N ASN A 620 11.35 13.94 -31.44
CA ASN A 620 9.92 13.62 -31.28
C ASN A 620 9.57 12.60 -30.18
N SER A 621 10.45 11.66 -29.88
CA SER A 621 10.23 10.66 -28.83
C SER A 621 10.06 11.28 -27.44
N ASN A 622 10.78 12.37 -27.15
CA ASN A 622 10.71 13.04 -25.86
C ASN A 622 9.42 13.86 -25.70
N ALA A 623 8.93 14.50 -26.76
CA ALA A 623 7.65 15.21 -26.73
C ALA A 623 6.49 14.26 -26.42
N ASN A 624 6.49 13.06 -27.01
CA ASN A 624 5.48 12.04 -26.72
C ASN A 624 5.59 11.49 -25.29
N ALA A 625 6.80 11.28 -24.78
CA ALA A 625 7.01 10.88 -23.40
C ALA A 625 6.46 11.94 -22.42
N VAL A 626 6.72 13.23 -22.66
CA VAL A 626 6.18 14.32 -21.85
C VAL A 626 4.65 14.36 -21.92
N LYS A 627 4.03 14.25 -23.10
CA LYS A 627 2.57 14.19 -23.25
C LYS A 627 1.95 13.04 -22.47
N ALA A 628 2.60 11.86 -22.51
CA ALA A 628 2.19 10.70 -21.74
C ALA A 628 2.30 10.95 -20.24
N MET A 629 3.39 11.59 -19.78
CA MET A 629 3.51 12.00 -18.38
C MET A 629 2.39 12.94 -17.99
N LEU A 630 2.18 14.08 -18.68
CA LEU A 630 1.15 15.07 -18.36
C LEU A 630 -0.27 14.48 -18.24
N SER A 631 -0.56 13.42 -19.01
CA SER A 631 -1.89 12.81 -19.03
C SER A 631 -2.19 11.93 -17.81
N LYS A 632 -1.19 11.52 -17.01
CA LYS A 632 -1.41 10.63 -15.85
C LYS A 632 -1.94 11.38 -14.61
N THR A 633 -2.81 10.71 -13.87
CA THR A 633 -3.33 11.15 -12.57
C THR A 633 -2.64 10.47 -11.40
N ALA A 634 -2.06 9.29 -11.61
CA ALA A 634 -1.28 8.57 -10.61
C ALA A 634 0.00 7.99 -11.22
N ASP A 635 0.99 7.78 -10.36
CA ASP A 635 2.24 7.10 -10.68
C ASP A 635 2.18 5.70 -10.06
N GLU A 636 2.37 4.66 -10.88
CA GLU A 636 2.23 3.26 -10.48
C GLU A 636 3.53 2.50 -10.66
N GLY A 637 3.93 1.75 -9.62
CA GLY A 637 5.14 0.95 -9.68
C GLY A 637 5.43 0.27 -8.35
N ARG A 638 6.42 -0.62 -8.36
CA ARG A 638 6.83 -1.37 -7.18
C ARG A 638 8.15 -0.78 -6.65
N PRO A 639 8.15 -0.07 -5.52
CA PRO A 639 9.38 0.31 -4.86
C PRO A 639 10.24 -0.91 -4.53
N ALA A 640 11.55 -0.73 -4.44
CA ALA A 640 12.45 -1.79 -3.97
C ALA A 640 11.96 -2.29 -2.59
N TYR A 641 11.90 -3.60 -2.41
CA TYR A 641 11.42 -4.28 -1.19
C TYR A 641 9.92 -4.17 -0.88
N ALA A 642 9.12 -3.44 -1.67
CA ALA A 642 7.67 -3.47 -1.57
C ALA A 642 7.11 -4.84 -2.00
N ARG A 643 6.09 -5.33 -1.30
CA ARG A 643 5.47 -6.64 -1.60
C ARG A 643 4.43 -6.55 -2.73
N SER A 644 3.88 -5.36 -2.96
CA SER A 644 2.86 -5.06 -3.97
C SER A 644 3.24 -3.80 -4.75
N ASN A 645 2.59 -3.60 -5.91
CA ASN A 645 2.61 -2.31 -6.58
C ASN A 645 1.98 -1.25 -5.68
N GLU A 646 2.55 -0.06 -5.71
CA GLU A 646 2.05 1.12 -5.05
C GLU A 646 1.55 2.09 -6.11
N THR A 647 0.33 2.61 -5.93
CA THR A 647 -0.26 3.66 -6.76
C THR A 647 -0.22 4.95 -5.97
N ARG A 648 0.52 5.95 -6.46
CA ARG A 648 0.64 7.27 -5.83
C ARG A 648 -0.12 8.30 -6.64
N PRO A 649 -1.20 8.90 -6.10
CA PRO A 649 -1.87 10.02 -6.75
C PRO A 649 -0.89 11.17 -6.96
N ARG A 650 -0.81 11.70 -8.17
CA ARG A 650 0.20 12.69 -8.51
C ARG A 650 -0.13 14.04 -7.90
N ARG A 651 0.90 14.64 -7.27
CA ARG A 651 0.85 15.93 -6.58
C ARG A 651 1.72 17.02 -7.20
N ASN A 652 2.50 16.69 -8.24
CA ASN A 652 3.32 17.64 -8.98
C ASN A 652 2.62 18.18 -10.23
N ILE A 653 3.08 19.36 -10.67
CA ILE A 653 2.94 19.87 -12.03
C ILE A 653 4.31 19.92 -12.72
N PHE A 654 4.31 20.03 -14.04
CA PHE A 654 5.53 20.14 -14.83
C PHE A 654 5.65 21.54 -15.42
N ILE A 655 6.88 22.03 -15.54
CA ILE A 655 7.21 23.29 -16.22
C ILE A 655 8.39 23.03 -17.16
N GLY A 656 8.23 23.38 -18.43
CA GLY A 656 9.32 23.29 -19.41
C GLY A 656 10.17 24.55 -19.43
N THR A 657 11.47 24.41 -19.61
CA THR A 657 12.36 25.54 -19.90
C THR A 657 13.20 25.26 -21.14
N THR A 658 13.34 26.26 -22.00
CA THR A 658 14.18 26.16 -23.19
C THR A 658 14.68 27.53 -23.63
N ASN A 659 15.79 27.53 -24.37
CA ASN A 659 16.29 28.74 -25.04
C ASN A 659 15.85 28.78 -26.52
N GLN A 660 15.21 27.73 -27.03
CA GLN A 660 14.67 27.69 -28.38
C GLN A 660 13.25 28.27 -28.37
N GLU A 661 12.99 29.24 -29.25
CA GLU A 661 11.65 29.78 -29.42
C GLU A 661 10.72 28.77 -30.10
N ARG A 662 11.27 28.03 -31.08
CA ARG A 662 10.61 26.94 -31.78
C ARG A 662 11.08 25.60 -31.22
N PHE A 663 10.27 24.98 -30.36
CA PHE A 663 10.62 23.75 -29.65
C PHE A 663 9.58 22.63 -29.81
N LEU A 664 8.41 22.94 -30.39
CA LEU A 664 7.37 21.96 -30.68
C LEU A 664 7.63 21.34 -32.04
N VAL A 665 7.82 20.02 -32.09
CA VAL A 665 8.20 19.32 -33.33
C VAL A 665 7.06 18.46 -33.89
N ASP A 666 6.05 18.15 -33.07
CA ASP A 666 4.91 17.30 -33.43
C ASP A 666 3.72 18.14 -33.94
N ASP A 667 2.97 17.61 -34.89
CA ASP A 667 1.76 18.22 -35.46
C ASP A 667 0.50 17.96 -34.62
N THR A 668 0.56 17.02 -33.67
CA THR A 668 -0.59 16.61 -32.87
C THR A 668 -0.38 16.80 -31.37
N GLY A 669 -1.40 17.27 -30.65
CA GLY A 669 -1.37 17.32 -29.18
C GLY A 669 -0.53 18.46 -28.57
N ASN A 670 -0.17 19.48 -29.34
CA ASN A 670 0.52 20.68 -28.86
C ASN A 670 -0.31 21.51 -27.87
N ARG A 671 -1.64 21.29 -27.82
CA ARG A 671 -2.57 21.91 -26.87
C ARG A 671 -2.15 21.81 -25.39
N ARG A 672 -1.29 20.84 -25.05
CA ARG A 672 -0.78 20.62 -23.69
C ARG A 672 0.36 21.56 -23.31
N PHE A 673 1.02 22.19 -24.28
CA PHE A 673 2.13 23.11 -24.03
C PHE A 673 1.61 24.55 -24.12
N LEU A 674 1.97 25.37 -23.15
CA LEU A 674 1.58 26.77 -23.06
C LEU A 674 2.86 27.62 -23.15
N PRO A 675 3.27 28.03 -24.36
CA PRO A 675 4.49 28.82 -24.55
C PRO A 675 4.37 30.20 -23.92
N VAL A 676 5.35 30.58 -23.10
CA VAL A 676 5.47 31.92 -22.52
C VAL A 676 6.88 32.43 -22.82
N MET A 677 6.96 33.43 -23.69
CA MET A 677 8.22 34.02 -24.12
C MET A 677 8.70 35.06 -23.10
N VAL A 678 9.82 34.77 -22.46
CA VAL A 678 10.48 35.70 -21.53
C VAL A 678 11.22 36.75 -22.36
N THR A 679 10.73 37.99 -22.33
CA THR A 679 11.24 39.11 -23.13
C THR A 679 12.31 39.93 -22.39
N GLN A 680 12.39 39.81 -21.07
CA GLN A 680 13.31 40.55 -20.21
C GLN A 680 13.89 39.68 -19.09
N ARG A 681 14.81 40.23 -18.30
CA ARG A 681 15.29 39.56 -17.09
C ARG A 681 14.13 39.36 -16.12
N ILE A 682 13.97 38.14 -15.60
CA ILE A 682 12.86 37.82 -14.71
C ILE A 682 13.04 38.54 -13.36
N ASN A 683 11.97 39.18 -12.90
CA ASN A 683 11.92 39.86 -11.60
C ASN A 683 11.67 38.84 -10.47
N LEU A 684 12.75 38.14 -10.08
CA LEU A 684 12.72 37.12 -9.03
C LEU A 684 12.41 37.70 -7.64
N ASP A 685 12.77 38.95 -7.38
CA ASP A 685 12.55 39.59 -6.09
C ASP A 685 11.06 39.90 -5.86
N TRP A 686 10.37 40.39 -6.90
CA TRP A 686 8.92 40.53 -6.85
C TRP A 686 8.24 39.19 -6.64
N LEU A 687 8.69 38.13 -7.34
CA LEU A 687 8.11 36.79 -7.18
C LEU A 687 8.26 36.29 -5.75
N ARG A 688 9.46 36.35 -5.15
CA ARG A 688 9.69 35.92 -3.77
C ARG A 688 8.82 36.70 -2.77
N ALA A 689 8.65 38.00 -2.99
CA ALA A 689 7.84 38.84 -2.10
C ALA A 689 6.33 38.58 -2.21
N ASN A 690 5.84 38.04 -3.34
CA ASN A 690 4.41 37.89 -3.61
C ASN A 690 3.94 36.43 -3.72
N LEU A 691 4.83 35.44 -3.72
CA LEU A 691 4.48 34.04 -3.97
C LEU A 691 3.46 33.48 -2.98
N ASP A 692 3.67 33.71 -1.68
CA ASP A 692 2.75 33.24 -0.63
C ASP A 692 1.35 33.85 -0.82
N GLN A 693 1.26 35.12 -1.25
CA GLN A 693 0.00 35.80 -1.54
C GLN A 693 -0.66 35.28 -2.82
N LEU A 694 0.12 34.98 -3.87
CA LEU A 694 -0.37 34.37 -5.12
C LEU A 694 -0.98 33.00 -4.88
N VAL A 695 -0.29 32.18 -4.10
CA VAL A 695 -0.72 30.83 -3.76
C VAL A 695 -1.92 30.88 -2.81
N GLY A 696 -1.93 31.82 -1.85
CA GLY A 696 -3.07 32.07 -0.97
C GLY A 696 -4.32 32.49 -1.74
N GLU A 697 -4.19 33.38 -2.73
CA GLU A 697 -5.26 33.75 -3.65
C GLU A 697 -5.79 32.54 -4.43
N ALA A 698 -4.90 31.73 -5.02
CA ALA A 698 -5.30 30.53 -5.75
C ALA A 698 -5.99 29.51 -4.85
N ALA A 699 -5.49 29.30 -3.64
CA ALA A 699 -6.06 28.40 -2.65
C ALA A 699 -7.46 28.84 -2.20
N HIS A 700 -7.74 30.15 -2.17
CA HIS A 700 -9.07 30.68 -1.89
C HIS A 700 -10.07 30.37 -3.01
N TYR A 701 -9.71 30.64 -4.26
CA TYR A 701 -10.57 30.35 -5.41
C TYR A 701 -10.74 28.85 -5.66
N GLU A 702 -9.69 28.05 -5.42
CA GLU A 702 -9.77 26.59 -5.47
C GLU A 702 -10.78 26.04 -4.45
N ALA A 703 -10.79 26.58 -3.23
CA ALA A 703 -11.75 26.18 -2.19
C ALA A 703 -13.20 26.55 -2.55
N GLN A 704 -13.40 27.51 -3.46
CA GLN A 704 -14.70 27.87 -4.05
C GLN A 704 -15.07 27.02 -5.28
N GLY A 705 -14.20 26.07 -5.67
CA GLY A 705 -14.43 25.14 -6.78
C GLY A 705 -13.84 25.59 -8.12
N GLU A 706 -13.00 26.64 -8.16
CA GLU A 706 -12.36 27.03 -9.42
C GLU A 706 -11.39 25.94 -9.93
N THR A 707 -11.54 25.56 -11.20
CA THR A 707 -10.76 24.47 -11.80
C THR A 707 -9.42 24.93 -12.39
N PHE A 708 -9.27 26.22 -12.67
CA PHE A 708 -8.11 26.83 -13.34
C PHE A 708 -7.79 26.23 -14.72
N ALA A 709 -8.78 25.63 -15.39
CA ALA A 709 -8.65 25.25 -16.79
C ALA A 709 -8.55 26.50 -17.68
N LEU A 710 -7.87 26.40 -18.84
CA LEU A 710 -7.87 27.51 -19.79
C LEU A 710 -9.30 27.76 -20.29
N PRO A 711 -9.81 29.00 -20.17
CA PRO A 711 -11.12 29.36 -20.71
C PRO A 711 -11.18 29.14 -22.22
N GLU A 712 -12.35 28.73 -22.73
CA GLU A 712 -12.57 28.51 -24.16
C GLU A 712 -12.27 29.75 -25.01
N SER A 713 -12.57 30.94 -24.47
CA SER A 713 -12.25 32.23 -25.10
C SER A 713 -10.76 32.42 -25.42
N VAL A 714 -9.87 31.70 -24.74
CA VAL A 714 -8.41 31.80 -24.89
C VAL A 714 -7.85 30.70 -25.81
N TRP A 715 -8.63 29.67 -26.17
CA TRP A 715 -8.13 28.53 -26.94
C TRP A 715 -7.56 28.92 -28.31
N SER A 716 -8.13 29.93 -28.97
CA SER A 716 -7.62 30.44 -30.24
C SER A 716 -6.23 31.08 -30.07
N MET A 717 -6.07 31.93 -29.04
CA MET A 717 -4.78 32.57 -28.74
C MET A 717 -3.74 31.53 -28.34
N ALA A 718 -4.13 30.52 -27.53
CA ALA A 718 -3.24 29.44 -27.16
C ALA A 718 -2.77 28.63 -28.38
N SER A 719 -3.66 28.36 -29.33
CA SER A 719 -3.34 27.65 -30.57
C SER A 719 -2.37 28.45 -31.45
N GLU A 720 -2.55 29.77 -31.55
CA GLU A 720 -1.64 30.67 -32.27
C GLU A 720 -0.24 30.62 -31.65
N ARG A 721 -0.12 30.78 -30.32
CA ARG A 721 1.18 30.70 -29.62
C ARG A 721 1.85 29.33 -29.77
N GLN A 722 1.07 28.24 -29.79
CA GLN A 722 1.56 26.89 -30.02
C GLN A 722 2.10 26.70 -31.44
N GLU A 723 1.46 27.30 -32.45
CA GLU A 723 1.95 27.28 -33.83
C GLU A 723 3.20 28.15 -34.00
N ASP A 724 3.27 29.32 -33.37
CA ASP A 724 4.47 30.18 -33.36
C ASP A 724 5.69 29.45 -32.77
N ALA A 725 5.46 28.61 -31.77
CA ALA A 725 6.47 27.79 -31.11
C ALA A 725 6.77 26.47 -31.84
N ARG A 726 6.12 26.19 -32.99
CA ARG A 726 6.36 25.00 -33.80
C ARG A 726 7.61 25.17 -34.67
N GLU A 727 8.48 24.16 -34.63
CA GLU A 727 9.59 24.05 -35.55
C GLU A 727 9.04 23.70 -36.94
N VAL A 728 9.20 24.63 -37.87
CA VAL A 728 8.87 24.39 -39.28
C VAL A 728 9.86 23.39 -39.84
N GLN A 729 9.37 22.20 -40.19
CA GLN A 729 10.23 21.16 -40.75
C GLN A 729 10.67 21.54 -42.17
N SER A 730 11.89 21.15 -42.56
CA SER A 730 12.45 21.49 -43.87
C SER A 730 11.56 21.05 -45.03
N PHE A 731 10.87 19.92 -44.90
CA PHE A 731 9.93 19.43 -45.92
C PHE A 731 8.73 20.38 -46.13
N GLU A 732 8.27 21.09 -45.09
CA GLU A 732 7.15 22.02 -45.19
C GLU A 732 7.47 23.20 -46.09
N MET A 733 8.73 23.62 -46.14
CA MET A 733 9.19 24.64 -47.08
C MET A 733 9.04 24.19 -48.54
N TYR A 734 9.31 22.91 -48.82
CA TYR A 734 9.10 22.34 -50.16
C TYR A 734 7.61 22.18 -50.48
N LEU A 735 6.80 21.78 -49.49
CA LEU A 735 5.35 21.75 -49.68
C LEU A 735 4.78 23.15 -49.92
N ASP A 736 5.32 24.18 -49.27
CA ASP A 736 4.94 25.57 -49.48
C ASP A 736 5.22 26.01 -50.91
N ASP A 737 6.43 25.73 -51.42
CA ASP A 737 6.78 25.98 -52.81
C ASP A 737 5.88 25.22 -53.80
N ILE A 738 5.59 23.94 -53.52
CA ILE A 738 4.67 23.14 -54.33
C ILE A 738 3.27 23.78 -54.33
N VAL A 739 2.72 24.11 -53.16
CA VAL A 739 1.36 24.66 -53.01
C VAL A 739 1.24 26.08 -53.56
N ALA A 740 2.29 26.90 -53.43
CA ALA A 740 2.36 28.26 -53.97
C ALA A 740 2.30 28.28 -55.50
N ARG A 741 2.83 27.24 -56.16
CA ARG A 741 2.76 27.06 -57.61
C ARG A 741 1.41 26.53 -58.09
N MET A 742 0.52 26.09 -57.20
CA MET A 742 -0.80 25.61 -57.57
C MET A 742 -1.75 26.79 -57.79
N GLU A 743 -2.63 26.69 -58.79
CA GLU A 743 -3.68 27.68 -59.03
C GLU A 743 -4.72 27.70 -57.91
N ALA A 744 -5.49 28.78 -57.81
CA ALA A 744 -6.54 28.97 -56.79
C ALA A 744 -7.59 27.84 -56.78
N ASN A 745 -7.91 27.28 -57.96
CA ASN A 745 -8.86 26.18 -58.15
C ASN A 745 -8.12 24.93 -58.62
N SER A 746 -7.58 24.13 -57.69
CA SER A 746 -6.74 22.99 -58.03
C SER A 746 -6.96 21.80 -57.10
N PHE A 747 -6.57 20.62 -57.56
CA PHE A 747 -6.52 19.43 -56.73
C PHE A 747 -5.27 18.60 -56.97
N VAL A 748 -4.79 17.94 -55.91
CA VAL A 748 -3.63 17.04 -55.93
C VAL A 748 -3.97 15.77 -55.15
N SER A 749 -3.55 14.61 -55.65
CA SER A 749 -3.73 13.38 -54.88
C SER A 749 -2.67 13.29 -53.79
N ALA A 750 -3.01 12.65 -52.66
CA ALA A 750 -2.04 12.43 -51.58
C ALA A 750 -0.78 11.67 -52.06
N ALA A 751 -0.93 10.77 -53.04
CA ALA A 751 0.16 10.01 -53.63
C ALA A 751 1.09 10.89 -54.50
N ASP A 752 0.53 11.82 -55.27
CA ASP A 752 1.34 12.73 -56.09
C ASP A 752 2.08 13.74 -55.21
N LEU A 753 1.43 14.22 -54.14
CA LEU A 753 2.06 15.11 -53.16
C LEU A 753 3.24 14.42 -52.45
N GLN A 754 3.08 13.15 -52.05
CA GLN A 754 4.19 12.35 -51.50
C GLN A 754 5.32 12.16 -52.52
N THR A 755 4.97 11.94 -53.79
CA THR A 755 5.96 11.78 -54.87
C THR A 755 6.74 13.08 -55.07
N ALA A 756 6.05 14.22 -55.14
CA ALA A 756 6.66 15.55 -55.24
C ALA A 756 7.66 15.80 -54.11
N LEU A 757 7.24 15.50 -52.88
CA LEU A 757 8.07 15.71 -51.72
C LEU A 757 9.29 14.79 -51.69
N ARG A 758 9.13 13.53 -52.09
CA ARG A 758 10.25 12.59 -52.23
C ARG A 758 11.27 13.09 -53.24
N HIS A 759 10.82 13.65 -54.37
CA HIS A 759 11.71 14.24 -55.36
C HIS A 759 12.43 15.48 -54.83
N ALA A 760 11.73 16.34 -54.10
CA ALA A 760 12.28 17.59 -53.57
C ALA A 760 13.27 17.37 -52.40
N THR A 761 13.02 16.37 -51.55
CA THR A 761 13.79 16.13 -50.32
C THR A 761 14.78 14.97 -50.41
N GLY A 762 14.64 14.10 -51.42
CA GLY A 762 15.40 12.85 -51.52
C GLY A 762 15.04 11.79 -50.48
N GLN A 763 14.03 12.03 -49.63
CA GLN A 763 13.64 11.16 -48.53
C GLN A 763 12.18 10.71 -48.66
N ASN A 764 11.88 9.50 -48.18
CA ASN A 764 10.49 9.08 -47.96
C ASN A 764 10.04 9.60 -46.60
N ILE A 765 9.32 10.73 -46.59
CA ILE A 765 8.86 11.37 -45.36
C ILE A 765 7.46 10.87 -45.03
N THR A 766 7.30 10.25 -43.86
CA THR A 766 6.02 9.77 -43.34
C THR A 766 5.47 10.78 -42.33
N PHE A 767 4.52 11.62 -42.74
CA PHE A 767 3.90 12.64 -41.89
C PHE A 767 2.48 12.98 -42.37
N SER A 768 1.71 13.66 -41.52
CA SER A 768 0.36 14.10 -41.85
C SER A 768 0.38 15.45 -42.53
N VAL A 769 0.10 15.50 -43.84
CA VAL A 769 -0.09 16.76 -44.58
C VAL A 769 -1.41 17.47 -44.25
N GLN A 770 -2.27 16.91 -43.39
CA GLN A 770 -3.65 17.37 -43.24
C GLN A 770 -3.77 18.79 -42.69
N SER A 771 -3.11 19.07 -41.57
CA SER A 771 -3.11 20.41 -40.96
C SER A 771 -2.47 21.43 -41.90
N PHE A 772 -1.34 21.06 -42.52
CA PHE A 772 -0.62 21.89 -43.48
C PHE A 772 -1.49 22.30 -44.68
N MET A 773 -2.16 21.32 -45.31
CA MET A 773 -3.01 21.53 -46.49
C MET A 773 -4.27 22.31 -46.13
N SER A 774 -4.88 22.02 -44.97
CA SER A 774 -6.07 22.72 -44.49
C SER A 774 -5.80 24.21 -44.21
N ALA A 775 -4.65 24.53 -43.60
CA ALA A 775 -4.21 25.90 -43.37
C ALA A 775 -4.04 26.71 -44.66
N ARG A 776 -3.79 26.04 -45.79
CA ARG A 776 -3.63 26.65 -47.13
C ARG A 776 -4.91 26.60 -47.98
N GLY A 777 -6.05 26.32 -47.34
CA GLY A 777 -7.37 26.34 -47.95
C GLY A 777 -7.75 25.08 -48.73
N PHE A 778 -6.99 23.99 -48.62
CA PHE A 778 -7.36 22.72 -49.23
C PHE A 778 -8.29 21.90 -48.30
N LYS A 779 -9.28 21.26 -48.89
CA LYS A 779 -10.19 20.32 -48.22
C LYS A 779 -9.89 18.90 -48.68
N TYR A 780 -9.90 17.97 -47.73
CA TYR A 780 -9.71 16.56 -48.02
C TYR A 780 -11.00 15.93 -48.58
N THR A 781 -10.91 15.14 -49.65
CA THR A 781 -12.05 14.41 -50.22
C THR A 781 -11.60 13.11 -50.90
N THR A 782 -12.55 12.24 -51.22
CA THR A 782 -12.29 11.01 -51.99
C THR A 782 -13.16 10.98 -53.24
N ARG A 783 -12.56 10.94 -54.43
CA ARG A 783 -13.27 10.88 -55.72
C ARG A 783 -12.55 9.98 -56.73
N ALA A 784 -13.28 9.44 -57.70
CA ALA A 784 -12.69 8.75 -58.84
C ALA A 784 -12.00 9.77 -59.76
N LEU A 785 -10.78 9.47 -60.21
CA LEU A 785 -10.06 10.28 -61.18
C LEU A 785 -10.07 9.59 -62.56
N PRO A 786 -10.19 10.35 -63.67
CA PRO A 786 -10.04 9.79 -65.01
C PRO A 786 -8.69 9.08 -65.17
N GLY A 787 -8.70 7.83 -65.64
CA GLY A 787 -7.47 7.06 -65.88
C GLY A 787 -6.84 6.37 -64.66
N ARG A 788 -7.45 6.43 -63.47
CA ARG A 788 -7.05 5.63 -62.30
C ARG A 788 -8.17 4.69 -61.87
N SER A 789 -7.84 3.45 -61.53
CA SER A 789 -8.83 2.49 -61.01
C SER A 789 -9.17 2.82 -59.55
N GLY A 790 -10.47 2.93 -59.25
CA GLY A 790 -10.97 3.18 -57.90
C GLY A 790 -11.02 4.66 -57.47
N LYS A 791 -11.42 4.90 -56.22
CA LYS A 791 -11.49 6.25 -55.63
C LYS A 791 -10.10 6.67 -55.12
N SER A 792 -9.66 7.87 -55.49
CA SER A 792 -8.41 8.49 -55.04
C SER A 792 -8.65 9.47 -53.89
N LYS A 793 -7.70 9.54 -52.95
CA LYS A 793 -7.66 10.52 -51.86
C LYS A 793 -7.07 11.84 -52.36
N LEU A 794 -7.83 12.92 -52.27
CA LEU A 794 -7.52 14.22 -52.90
C LEU A 794 -7.52 15.35 -51.86
N TRP A 795 -6.64 16.32 -52.09
CA TRP A 795 -6.69 17.65 -51.51
C TRP A 795 -7.20 18.63 -52.56
N VAL A 796 -8.27 19.36 -52.28
CA VAL A 796 -8.96 20.25 -53.23
C VAL A 796 -9.05 21.67 -52.67
N ARG A 797 -8.59 22.67 -53.42
CA ARG A 797 -8.76 24.10 -53.11
C ARG A 797 -9.69 24.72 -54.16
N GLY A 798 -10.73 25.42 -53.71
CA GLY A 798 -11.77 26.00 -54.56
C GLY A 798 -12.89 25.01 -54.99
N PRO A 799 -13.93 25.48 -55.72
CA PRO A 799 -15.03 24.65 -56.21
C PRO A 799 -14.57 23.69 -57.31
N MET A 800 -15.05 22.45 -57.26
CA MET A 800 -14.64 21.37 -58.17
C MET A 800 -15.60 21.26 -59.37
N SER A 801 -15.29 21.92 -60.49
CA SER A 801 -16.08 21.88 -61.75
C SER A 801 -15.43 21.00 -62.83
N GLU A 802 -16.21 20.56 -63.84
CA GLU A 802 -15.66 19.90 -65.03
C GLU A 802 -14.65 20.83 -65.72
N GLY A 803 -13.43 20.34 -65.97
CA GLY A 803 -12.33 21.12 -66.57
C GLY A 803 -11.25 21.61 -65.60
N GLN A 804 -11.31 21.27 -64.31
CA GLN A 804 -10.31 21.69 -63.33
C GLN A 804 -8.93 21.04 -63.59
N MET A 805 -7.85 21.82 -63.49
CA MET A 805 -6.48 21.31 -63.69
C MET A 805 -6.08 20.32 -62.59
N TYR A 806 -5.80 19.09 -62.99
CA TYR A 806 -5.11 18.10 -62.17
C TYR A 806 -3.61 18.41 -62.17
N VAL A 807 -3.07 18.72 -61.00
CA VAL A 807 -1.67 19.15 -60.86
C VAL A 807 -0.73 17.94 -60.83
N ALA A 808 -0.78 17.08 -61.85
CA ALA A 808 0.24 16.06 -62.08
C ALA A 808 1.49 16.65 -62.76
N SER A 809 1.32 17.69 -63.58
CA SER A 809 2.39 18.32 -64.36
C SER A 809 3.29 19.26 -63.55
N ALA A 810 2.81 19.91 -62.49
CA ALA A 810 3.66 20.77 -61.65
C ALA A 810 4.58 19.98 -60.70
N VAL A 811 4.27 18.69 -60.47
CA VAL A 811 5.06 17.77 -59.64
C VAL A 811 6.27 17.21 -60.40
N GLY A 812 6.18 17.10 -61.74
CA GLY A 812 7.25 16.56 -62.61
C GLY A 812 8.22 17.60 -63.18
N GLY A 813 8.09 18.88 -62.81
CA GLY A 813 8.83 20.01 -63.40
C GLY A 813 9.89 20.63 -62.50
N VAL A 814 10.37 19.96 -61.45
CA VAL A 814 11.47 20.48 -60.63
C VAL A 814 12.80 20.13 -61.32
N SER A 815 13.24 20.97 -62.26
CA SER A 815 14.67 21.06 -62.53
C SER A 815 15.37 21.50 -61.24
N PRO A 816 16.58 20.99 -60.93
CA PRO A 816 17.32 21.39 -59.75
C PRO A 816 17.68 22.87 -59.91
N VAL A 817 16.88 23.75 -59.32
CA VAL A 817 17.30 25.12 -59.09
C VAL A 817 18.42 25.03 -58.09
N THR A 818 19.62 25.38 -58.53
CA THR A 818 20.79 25.64 -57.70
C THR A 818 20.44 26.69 -56.66
N ALA A 819 19.94 26.25 -55.50
CA ALA A 819 19.84 27.08 -54.32
C ALA A 819 21.26 27.24 -53.75
N ALA A 820 21.93 28.33 -54.15
CA ALA A 820 22.95 28.90 -53.29
C ALA A 820 22.28 29.20 -51.93
N PRO A 821 22.90 28.82 -50.80
CA PRO A 821 22.36 29.15 -49.50
C PRO A 821 22.32 30.69 -49.35
N PRO A 822 21.29 31.26 -48.71
CA PRO A 822 21.32 32.68 -48.39
C PRO A 822 22.52 32.95 -47.48
N SER A 823 23.52 33.64 -48.01
CA SER A 823 24.64 34.19 -47.27
C SER A 823 24.13 35.29 -46.35
N ASN A 824 23.77 34.91 -45.13
CA ASN A 824 23.77 35.76 -43.94
C ASN A 824 24.15 34.91 -42.73
N VAL A 825 25.38 34.40 -42.76
CA VAL A 825 26.12 34.04 -41.54
C VAL A 825 27.18 35.10 -41.37
N ILE A 826 26.91 36.10 -40.55
CA ILE A 826 27.92 36.98 -39.99
C ILE A 826 28.71 36.12 -38.99
N HIS A 827 29.78 35.47 -39.47
CA HIS A 827 30.83 34.98 -38.59
C HIS A 827 31.74 36.16 -38.26
N MET A 828 31.54 36.79 -37.10
CA MET A 828 32.62 37.50 -36.44
C MET A 828 33.61 36.46 -35.91
N GLN A 829 34.71 36.25 -36.63
CA GLN A 829 35.96 35.77 -36.04
C GLN A 829 37.02 36.84 -36.25
N GLY A 830 37.24 37.64 -35.20
CA GLY A 830 38.46 38.41 -35.06
C GLY A 830 39.61 37.47 -34.75
N ARG A 831 40.61 37.41 -35.64
CA ARG A 831 41.98 37.05 -35.29
C ARG A 831 42.84 38.30 -35.44
N VAL A 832 43.36 38.75 -34.30
CA VAL A 832 44.43 39.74 -34.16
C VAL A 832 45.73 39.14 -34.71
N PRO A 833 46.55 39.89 -35.47
CA PRO A 833 47.96 39.60 -35.63
C PRO A 833 48.80 40.53 -34.72
N ALA A 834 49.73 39.90 -34.00
CA ALA A 834 50.84 40.44 -33.20
C ALA A 834 50.49 41.33 -32.00
#